data_AF-A0A5B7FHH1-F1
#
_entry.id   AF-A0A5B7FHH1-F1
#
_cell.length_a   1.000
_cell.length_b   1.000
_cell.length_c   1.000
_cell.angle_alpha   90.00
_cell.angle_beta   90.00
_cell.angle_gamma   90.00
#
_symmetry.space_group_name_H-M   'P 1'
#
loop_
_entity.id
_entity.type
_entity.pdbx_description
1 polymer ?
#
loop_
_entity_poly.entity_id
_entity_poly.type
_entity_poly.pdbx_seq_one_letter_code
_entity_poly.pdbx_strand_id
1 'polypeptide(L)'
;MQQLVLASGSDDDMGSLLGLLHSAPPTELQLKIDILKSLLVCLKESHRTRTVFRKVGGFLYVMSALVGLEGSLGDVVPPAWTSVPSRLILTLLLNVFNTFTTAMRYEPANAKFFHQEICYTSFCDTLRLLGCFQDETQLQEPGEGVLLSPSSTGLPGERKFPSNSLSDGIDLNTFHTIFTTPILEYMPPVEIPLSLVRVVQILQLMYHMALDAFDKASPPTFSPPDVGITGKDNKVMDISPSNKRPVGGLNLGPAPTEPVIVHAGVITSMLHLLPSIQHTTHPRLACLLQLYTGHLIKSLVRTEHNQQLMCEVGLAGDLLSKCSQALVNEKHPLHPPLQYIFERLAAQAIHPKDLRIFLRLGNPLNCLSLDEVDTASGQSTYNGPVPLTRIKTLVSMTTPRDFRVGTLVYPSFVEFDMSAEGFGCLFLPSIAPQSAGGGSVVGSALSSTEPNVIGGIGTGDRIFPPQTGLTFSTWVCVEKYSDPRTDPHCVRLLTLVRHVPGRDHHLVCLAVVISARDKALIVSTHETDFPQPGQGVKDWEPEVVGDFGCRTWCPVLLTEGQWHHLTISLSRSVLKNSSLSIYIDGQVVTQKKLHYILQNPGGGAANLTIASSVYAYIGTPPAYRRHSRLVWKQGCCHLLEEVLQPQVVNQLFQLGPHYTGSLQAAAQFPGADGVNQQTVAVVPEEKVIFGMNATAISHLTLNKIRKMYSKVDNKAVAKQLGMSSHENATPIRVLHNSAGHLSGPSRSLGGVVIGYLGVRVFCPRPVAVMLDTVGGCSVLLGLVAMSKDVESLYASVKALSCVIKTSKTGEARESTAIPNTPAFNDLLCDLEVWCDAPGELCRTLMEHLLELARESGERHNNVRKMR
;
A
#
# COMPACT_ATOMS: atom_id res chain seq x y z
N MET A 1 -11.24 31.24 -21.63
CA MET A 1 -11.72 30.43 -20.49
C MET A 1 -13.06 29.75 -20.77
N GLN A 2 -14.17 30.46 -21.03
CA GLN A 2 -15.47 29.82 -21.33
C GLN A 2 -15.39 28.84 -22.53
N GLN A 3 -14.67 29.19 -23.60
CA GLN A 3 -14.44 28.30 -24.74
C GLN A 3 -13.64 27.03 -24.36
N LEU A 4 -12.60 27.14 -23.53
CA LEU A 4 -11.82 25.99 -23.05
C LEU A 4 -12.64 25.01 -22.19
N VAL A 5 -13.69 25.49 -21.52
CA VAL A 5 -14.55 24.68 -20.65
C VAL A 5 -15.74 24.10 -21.41
N LEU A 6 -16.32 24.84 -22.36
CA LEU A 6 -17.62 24.52 -22.98
C LEU A 6 -17.53 24.06 -24.44
N ALA A 7 -16.49 24.42 -25.20
CA ALA A 7 -16.44 24.16 -26.65
C ALA A 7 -15.98 22.74 -27.01
N SER A 8 -16.57 22.17 -28.06
CA SER A 8 -16.03 21.02 -28.79
C SER A 8 -14.93 21.53 -29.74
N GLY A 9 -13.66 21.38 -29.35
CA GLY A 9 -12.49 21.99 -30.04
C GLY A 9 -11.42 22.56 -29.09
N SER A 10 -11.63 22.46 -27.77
CA SER A 10 -10.77 22.98 -26.70
C SER A 10 -9.28 22.56 -26.73
N ASP A 11 -8.92 21.54 -27.51
CA ASP A 11 -7.59 20.94 -27.52
C ASP A 11 -6.58 21.88 -28.22
N ASP A 12 -6.97 22.49 -29.34
CA ASP A 12 -6.13 23.43 -30.10
C ASP A 12 -5.95 24.77 -29.35
N ASP A 13 -7.02 25.27 -28.75
CA ASP A 13 -6.98 26.48 -27.91
C ASP A 13 -6.08 26.30 -26.68
N MET A 14 -6.17 25.14 -26.03
CA MET A 14 -5.32 24.80 -24.87
C MET A 14 -3.86 24.66 -25.31
N GLY A 15 -3.62 23.97 -26.43
CA GLY A 15 -2.30 23.82 -27.03
C GLY A 15 -1.67 25.17 -27.36
N SER A 16 -2.44 26.09 -27.94
CA SER A 16 -1.98 27.44 -28.26
C SER A 16 -1.67 28.26 -27.01
N LEU A 17 -2.51 28.19 -25.97
CA LEU A 17 -2.25 28.86 -24.69
C LEU A 17 -0.95 28.36 -24.01
N LEU A 18 -0.74 27.04 -24.02
CA LEU A 18 0.48 26.43 -23.49
C LEU A 18 1.70 26.68 -24.38
N GLY A 19 1.50 26.77 -25.69
CA GLY A 19 2.51 27.21 -26.64
C GLY A 19 2.98 28.65 -26.35
N LEU A 20 2.05 29.56 -26.04
CA LEU A 20 2.38 30.92 -25.59
C LEU A 20 3.16 30.93 -24.28
N LEU A 21 2.81 30.07 -23.31
CA LEU A 21 3.56 29.92 -22.06
C LEU A 21 5.04 29.57 -22.33
N HIS A 22 5.28 28.71 -23.31
CA HIS A 22 6.61 28.23 -23.68
C HIS A 22 7.39 29.24 -24.53
N SER A 23 6.75 29.86 -25.53
CA SER A 23 7.40 30.81 -26.44
C SER A 23 7.64 32.19 -25.81
N ALA A 24 6.89 32.55 -24.77
CA ALA A 24 7.10 33.79 -24.05
C ALA A 24 8.52 33.84 -23.42
N PRO A 25 9.22 34.99 -23.52
CA PRO A 25 10.55 35.17 -22.95
C PRO A 25 10.62 34.73 -21.48
N PRO A 26 11.75 34.17 -21.01
CA PRO A 26 11.92 33.75 -19.63
C PRO A 26 11.57 34.81 -18.59
N THR A 27 11.84 36.08 -18.89
CA THR A 27 11.66 37.22 -17.99
C THR A 27 10.23 37.77 -17.94
N GLU A 28 9.33 37.38 -18.86
CA GLU A 28 7.93 37.81 -18.88
C GLU A 28 7.07 37.01 -17.87
N LEU A 29 7.48 37.03 -16.60
CA LEU A 29 6.87 36.21 -15.54
C LEU A 29 5.39 36.54 -15.32
N GLN A 30 4.99 37.81 -15.47
CA GLN A 30 3.61 38.22 -15.25
C GLN A 30 2.66 37.55 -16.25
N LEU A 31 3.03 37.52 -17.53
CA LEU A 31 2.25 36.83 -18.56
C LEU A 31 2.13 35.33 -18.26
N LYS A 32 3.25 34.69 -17.89
CA LYS A 32 3.26 33.26 -17.51
C LYS A 32 2.37 32.98 -16.29
N ILE A 33 2.39 33.85 -15.28
CA ILE A 33 1.52 33.77 -14.10
C ILE A 33 0.05 33.87 -14.50
N ASP A 34 -0.31 34.84 -15.35
CA ASP A 34 -1.70 35.07 -15.75
C ASP A 34 -2.24 33.92 -16.61
N ILE A 35 -1.40 33.33 -17.48
CA ILE A 35 -1.71 32.10 -18.21
C ILE A 35 -1.97 30.93 -17.25
N LEU A 36 -1.07 30.68 -16.29
CA LEU A 36 -1.21 29.56 -15.35
C LEU A 36 -2.40 29.73 -14.41
N LYS A 37 -2.70 30.95 -13.95
CA LYS A 37 -3.90 31.23 -13.16
C LYS A 37 -5.18 30.95 -13.94
N SER A 38 -5.22 31.34 -15.21
CA SER A 38 -6.36 31.06 -16.09
C SER A 38 -6.52 29.56 -16.32
N LEU A 39 -5.41 28.86 -16.55
CA LEU A 39 -5.39 27.41 -16.70
C LEU A 39 -5.86 26.69 -15.42
N LEU A 40 -5.40 27.13 -14.25
CA LEU A 40 -5.80 26.59 -12.95
C LEU A 40 -7.31 26.64 -12.74
N VAL A 41 -7.96 27.76 -13.08
CA VAL A 41 -9.42 27.86 -13.02
C VAL A 41 -10.07 26.81 -13.93
N CYS A 42 -9.60 26.67 -15.17
CA CYS A 42 -10.14 25.67 -16.10
C CYS A 42 -9.93 24.23 -15.61
N LEU A 43 -8.78 23.91 -14.99
CA LEU A 43 -8.48 22.58 -14.45
C LEU A 43 -9.33 22.23 -13.23
N LYS A 44 -9.74 23.20 -12.41
CA LYS A 44 -10.61 22.99 -11.26
C LYS A 44 -12.04 22.61 -11.67
N GLU A 45 -12.56 23.27 -12.70
CA GLU A 45 -13.97 23.15 -13.10
C GLU A 45 -14.29 21.84 -13.83
N SER A 46 -13.35 21.25 -14.59
CA SER A 46 -13.69 20.15 -15.51
C SER A 46 -12.65 19.04 -15.60
N HIS A 47 -13.10 17.80 -15.40
CA HIS A 47 -12.33 16.57 -15.64
C HIS A 47 -11.90 16.44 -17.11
N ARG A 48 -12.74 16.91 -18.05
CA ARG A 48 -12.43 16.94 -19.47
C ARG A 48 -11.22 17.82 -19.73
N THR A 49 -11.17 19.00 -19.13
CA THR A 49 -10.02 19.93 -19.26
C THR A 49 -8.73 19.30 -18.74
N ARG A 50 -8.78 18.60 -17.60
CA ARG A 50 -7.61 17.86 -17.08
C ARG A 50 -7.14 16.74 -18.03
N THR A 51 -8.08 16.08 -18.71
CA THR A 51 -7.75 15.07 -19.73
C THR A 51 -7.11 15.70 -20.97
N VAL A 52 -7.66 16.81 -21.47
CA VAL A 52 -7.11 17.57 -22.61
C VAL A 52 -5.72 18.08 -22.28
N PHE A 53 -5.51 18.67 -21.10
CA PHE A 53 -4.21 19.13 -20.61
C PHE A 53 -3.13 18.05 -20.72
N ARG A 54 -3.42 16.80 -20.32
CA ARG A 54 -2.47 15.69 -20.50
C ARG A 54 -2.22 15.37 -21.98
N LYS A 55 -3.28 15.29 -22.80
CA LYS A 55 -3.18 14.92 -24.22
C LYS A 55 -2.33 15.90 -25.04
N VAL A 56 -2.45 17.19 -24.75
CA VAL A 56 -1.66 18.24 -25.43
C VAL A 56 -0.24 18.38 -24.87
N GLY A 57 0.18 17.52 -23.94
CA GLY A 57 1.51 17.60 -23.34
C GLY A 57 1.66 18.72 -22.30
N GLY A 58 0.56 19.14 -21.67
CA GLY A 58 0.55 20.27 -20.74
C GLY A 58 1.52 20.15 -19.57
N PHE A 59 1.78 18.93 -19.07
CA PHE A 59 2.81 18.71 -18.06
C PHE A 59 4.21 19.15 -18.53
N LEU A 60 4.57 18.86 -19.78
CA LEU A 60 5.86 19.24 -20.36
C LEU A 60 5.95 20.76 -20.57
N TYR A 61 4.87 21.41 -21.00
CA TYR A 61 4.81 22.86 -21.12
C TYR A 61 4.97 23.56 -19.77
N VAL A 62 4.29 23.08 -18.73
CA VAL A 62 4.43 23.61 -17.37
C VAL A 62 5.83 23.33 -16.82
N MET A 63 6.42 22.16 -17.10
CA MET A 63 7.82 21.87 -16.78
C MET A 63 8.78 22.83 -17.49
N SER A 64 8.52 23.19 -18.75
CA SER A 64 9.35 24.16 -19.47
C SER A 64 9.35 25.55 -18.83
N ALA A 65 8.28 25.91 -18.10
CA ALA A 65 8.25 27.15 -17.31
C ALA A 65 9.23 27.09 -16.13
N LEU A 66 9.48 25.91 -15.55
CA LEU A 66 10.53 25.73 -14.53
C LEU A 66 11.93 25.77 -15.15
N VAL A 67 12.13 25.13 -16.30
CA VAL A 67 13.40 25.19 -17.04
C VAL A 67 13.73 26.64 -17.41
N GLY A 68 12.73 27.43 -17.80
CA GLY A 68 12.89 28.86 -18.08
C GLY A 68 13.25 29.71 -16.86
N LEU A 69 13.31 29.16 -15.64
CA LEU A 69 13.76 29.83 -14.42
C LEU A 69 15.21 29.45 -14.04
N GLU A 70 15.99 28.96 -15.01
CA GLU A 70 17.37 28.51 -14.80
C GLU A 70 18.23 29.56 -14.08
N GLY A 71 18.90 29.13 -13.00
CA GLY A 71 19.77 29.95 -12.17
C GLY A 71 19.08 31.07 -11.36
N SER A 72 17.75 31.22 -11.46
CA SER A 72 17.03 32.35 -10.86
C SER A 72 16.98 32.32 -9.32
N LEU A 73 17.23 31.16 -8.71
CA LEU A 73 17.17 30.93 -7.25
C LEU A 73 18.54 30.67 -6.60
N GLY A 74 19.62 30.72 -7.36
CA GLY A 74 20.98 30.55 -6.84
C GLY A 74 21.50 31.81 -6.11
N ASP A 75 22.62 31.65 -5.39
CA ASP A 75 23.27 32.79 -4.72
C ASP A 75 23.96 33.73 -5.72
N VAL A 76 24.43 33.19 -6.85
CA VAL A 76 24.95 33.96 -7.99
C VAL A 76 23.86 34.00 -9.06
N VAL A 77 23.14 35.11 -9.12
CA VAL A 77 21.99 35.29 -10.00
C VAL A 77 22.47 35.77 -11.38
N PRO A 78 22.10 35.09 -12.49
CA PRO A 78 22.41 35.55 -13.84
C PRO A 78 21.91 36.97 -14.13
N PRO A 79 22.56 37.74 -15.03
CA PRO A 79 22.18 39.13 -15.34
C PRO A 79 20.72 39.30 -15.76
N ALA A 80 20.14 38.26 -16.39
CA ALA A 80 18.74 38.25 -16.84
C ALA A 80 17.73 38.37 -15.68
N TRP A 81 18.12 37.97 -14.47
CA TRP A 81 17.22 37.91 -13.31
C TRP A 81 17.46 39.03 -12.30
N THR A 82 18.54 39.80 -12.43
CA THR A 82 18.91 40.88 -11.49
C THR A 82 17.84 41.99 -11.42
N SER A 83 17.14 42.26 -12.52
CA SER A 83 16.08 43.27 -12.59
C SER A 83 14.69 42.78 -12.18
N VAL A 84 14.54 41.46 -11.93
CA VAL A 84 13.25 40.82 -11.72
C VAL A 84 12.98 40.61 -10.22
N PRO A 85 11.84 41.11 -9.68
CA PRO A 85 11.48 40.89 -8.27
C PRO A 85 11.35 39.40 -7.92
N SER A 86 12.04 38.94 -6.86
CA SER A 86 11.96 37.54 -6.41
C SER A 86 10.55 37.09 -6.05
N ARG A 87 9.67 38.01 -5.65
CA ARG A 87 8.25 37.72 -5.39
C ARG A 87 7.52 37.20 -6.63
N LEU A 88 7.87 37.70 -7.82
CA LEU A 88 7.26 37.22 -9.07
C LEU A 88 7.74 35.80 -9.40
N ILE A 89 9.03 35.50 -9.19
CA ILE A 89 9.59 34.16 -9.39
C ILE A 89 8.88 33.16 -8.46
N LEU A 90 8.76 33.47 -7.18
CA LEU A 90 8.04 32.62 -6.21
C LEU A 90 6.55 32.47 -6.55
N THR A 91 5.91 33.54 -7.03
CA THR A 91 4.51 33.49 -7.47
C THR A 91 4.36 32.55 -8.67
N LEU A 92 5.29 32.57 -9.62
CA LEU A 92 5.28 31.65 -10.75
C LEU A 92 5.45 30.20 -10.28
N LEU A 93 6.43 29.91 -9.42
CA LEU A 93 6.65 28.57 -8.86
C LEU A 93 5.41 28.04 -8.14
N LEU A 94 4.78 28.87 -7.31
CA LEU A 94 3.54 28.51 -6.63
C LEU A 94 2.44 28.11 -7.64
N ASN A 95 2.26 28.89 -8.71
CA ASN A 95 1.26 28.59 -9.74
C ASN A 95 1.61 27.32 -10.55
N VAL A 96 2.89 27.05 -10.81
CA VAL A 96 3.35 25.82 -11.47
C VAL A 96 3.00 24.59 -10.62
N PHE A 97 3.39 24.59 -9.35
CA PHE A 97 3.12 23.47 -8.44
C PHE A 97 1.62 23.25 -8.22
N ASN A 98 0.85 24.34 -8.09
CA ASN A 98 -0.60 24.27 -8.04
C ASN A 98 -1.21 23.70 -9.32
N THR A 99 -0.64 24.03 -10.49
CA THR A 99 -1.12 23.53 -11.79
C THR A 99 -0.91 22.02 -11.90
N PHE A 100 0.28 21.53 -11.52
CA PHE A 100 0.53 20.09 -11.45
C PHE A 100 -0.43 19.38 -10.49
N THR A 101 -0.57 19.90 -9.27
CA THR A 101 -1.45 19.31 -8.24
C THR A 101 -2.90 19.25 -8.73
N THR A 102 -3.43 20.36 -9.24
CA THR A 102 -4.81 20.45 -9.73
C THR A 102 -5.03 19.56 -10.96
N ALA A 103 -4.04 19.43 -11.85
CA ALA A 103 -4.13 18.53 -13.00
C ALA A 103 -4.21 17.05 -12.58
N MET A 104 -3.55 16.64 -11.49
CA MET A 104 -3.57 15.27 -10.99
C MET A 104 -4.76 14.94 -10.07
N ARG A 105 -5.36 15.96 -9.45
CA ARG A 105 -6.43 15.82 -8.46
C ARG A 105 -7.64 15.07 -9.02
N TYR A 106 -7.97 13.94 -8.38
CA TYR A 106 -9.02 12.99 -8.80
C TYR A 106 -8.88 12.46 -10.24
N GLU A 107 -7.67 12.52 -10.83
CA GLU A 107 -7.39 12.07 -12.20
C GLU A 107 -6.24 11.05 -12.22
N PRO A 108 -6.52 9.74 -12.01
CA PRO A 108 -5.49 8.70 -11.93
C PRO A 108 -4.59 8.61 -13.17
N ALA A 109 -5.12 8.91 -14.35
CA ALA A 109 -4.33 8.93 -15.59
C ALA A 109 -3.28 10.05 -15.58
N ASN A 110 -3.62 11.21 -15.04
CA ASN A 110 -2.70 12.34 -14.92
C ASN A 110 -1.66 12.07 -13.83
N ALA A 111 -2.09 11.55 -12.68
CA ALA A 111 -1.17 11.17 -11.60
C ALA A 111 -0.16 10.11 -12.04
N LYS A 112 -0.60 9.08 -12.78
CA LYS A 112 0.29 8.07 -13.35
C LYS A 112 1.25 8.66 -14.37
N PHE A 113 0.76 9.49 -15.29
CA PHE A 113 1.60 10.14 -16.29
C PHE A 113 2.67 10.99 -15.61
N PHE A 114 2.30 11.83 -14.64
CA PHE A 114 3.24 12.65 -13.89
C PHE A 114 4.29 11.81 -13.16
N HIS A 115 3.86 10.74 -12.48
CA HIS A 115 4.79 9.85 -11.76
C HIS A 115 5.80 9.18 -12.71
N GLN A 116 5.34 8.63 -13.83
CA GLN A 116 6.20 7.85 -14.75
C GLN A 116 7.03 8.72 -15.68
N GLU A 117 6.43 9.76 -16.25
CA GLU A 117 7.04 10.55 -17.33
C GLU A 117 7.68 11.85 -16.83
N ILE A 118 7.39 12.30 -15.60
CA ILE A 118 7.93 13.55 -15.04
C ILE A 118 8.80 13.28 -13.81
N CYS A 119 8.24 12.70 -12.74
CA CYS A 119 8.97 12.49 -11.47
C CYS A 119 10.24 11.66 -11.63
N TYR A 120 10.15 10.51 -12.31
CA TYR A 120 11.28 9.58 -12.45
C TYR A 120 12.29 9.97 -13.53
N THR A 121 11.92 10.84 -14.46
CA THR A 121 12.72 11.12 -15.65
C THR A 121 13.51 12.41 -15.56
N SER A 122 12.88 13.51 -15.11
CA SER A 122 13.39 14.87 -15.34
C SER A 122 13.01 15.89 -14.27
N PHE A 123 12.08 15.56 -13.37
CA PHE A 123 11.58 16.52 -12.37
C PHE A 123 12.69 17.01 -11.44
N CYS A 124 13.48 16.10 -10.88
CA CYS A 124 14.60 16.46 -9.99
C CYS A 124 15.65 17.28 -10.73
N ASP A 125 16.01 16.91 -11.96
CA ASP A 125 17.00 17.64 -12.76
C ASP A 125 16.51 19.06 -13.09
N THR A 126 15.23 19.21 -13.42
CA THR A 126 14.63 20.52 -13.66
C THR A 126 14.65 21.39 -12.40
N LEU A 127 14.43 20.81 -11.21
CA LEU A 127 14.52 21.55 -9.96
C LEU A 127 15.97 21.94 -9.62
N ARG A 128 16.97 21.14 -10.03
CA ARG A 128 18.39 21.50 -9.91
C ARG A 128 18.76 22.70 -10.76
N LEU A 129 18.24 22.79 -11.99
CA LEU A 129 18.46 23.92 -12.89
C LEU A 129 18.05 25.28 -12.29
N LEU A 130 17.16 25.33 -11.30
CA LEU A 130 16.78 26.58 -10.62
C LEU A 130 17.98 27.25 -9.92
N GLY A 131 19.07 26.52 -9.65
CA GLY A 131 20.33 27.03 -9.10
C GLY A 131 20.40 27.07 -7.57
N CYS A 132 19.33 26.68 -6.87
CA CYS A 132 19.32 26.55 -5.41
C CYS A 132 19.73 25.15 -4.90
N PHE A 133 19.68 24.13 -5.77
CA PHE A 133 20.23 22.81 -5.52
C PHE A 133 21.49 22.62 -6.35
N GLN A 134 22.43 21.81 -5.86
CA GLN A 134 23.64 21.41 -6.57
C GLN A 134 23.41 20.14 -7.40
N ASP A 135 24.42 19.73 -8.17
CA ASP A 135 24.31 18.62 -9.13
C ASP A 135 24.49 17.22 -8.51
N GLU A 136 24.84 17.12 -7.23
CA GLU A 136 25.08 15.83 -6.59
C GLU A 136 23.80 15.00 -6.48
N THR A 137 23.90 13.74 -6.90
CA THR A 137 22.79 12.78 -6.89
C THR A 137 22.96 11.64 -5.88
N GLN A 138 24.08 11.61 -5.16
CA GLN A 138 24.39 10.63 -4.12
C GLN A 138 25.00 11.33 -2.91
N LEU A 139 24.66 10.86 -1.71
CA LEU A 139 25.27 11.38 -0.48
C LEU A 139 26.76 11.02 -0.45
N GLN A 140 27.60 12.03 -0.22
CA GLN A 140 29.03 11.86 -0.02
C GLN A 140 29.35 11.52 1.45
N GLU A 141 30.54 11.00 1.71
CA GLU A 141 31.00 10.86 3.09
C GLU A 141 31.12 12.24 3.74
N PRO A 142 30.72 12.39 5.02
CA PRO A 142 30.84 13.65 5.71
C PRO A 142 32.33 14.00 5.83
N GLY A 143 32.77 15.09 5.20
CA GLY A 143 34.16 15.54 5.27
C GLY A 143 34.61 15.71 6.72
N GLU A 144 35.89 15.43 7.00
CA GLU A 144 36.49 15.38 8.35
C GLU A 144 36.31 16.67 9.20
N GLY A 145 35.85 17.79 8.61
CA GLY A 145 35.50 19.04 9.31
C GLY A 145 34.00 19.31 9.55
N VAL A 146 33.10 18.45 9.07
CA VAL A 146 31.64 18.60 9.19
C VAL A 146 31.09 17.84 10.41
N LEU A 147 31.73 16.75 10.79
CA LEU A 147 31.46 16.06 12.05
C LEU A 147 32.17 16.81 13.18
N LEU A 148 31.40 17.23 14.19
CA LEU A 148 31.95 17.71 15.46
C LEU A 148 32.84 16.58 16.02
N SER A 149 34.15 16.81 16.06
CA SER A 149 35.06 15.90 16.75
C SER A 149 34.68 15.85 18.24
N PRO A 150 34.47 14.68 18.84
CA PRO A 150 34.53 14.56 20.29
C PRO A 150 35.99 14.78 20.67
N SER A 151 36.25 15.83 21.44
CA SER A 151 37.55 16.13 22.00
C SER A 151 38.09 14.93 22.79
N SER A 152 38.94 14.14 22.15
CA SER A 152 39.77 13.14 22.80
C SER A 152 41.21 13.60 22.71
N THR A 153 41.67 14.16 23.83
CA THR A 153 42.96 13.90 24.51
C THR A 153 43.25 15.11 25.39
N GLY A 154 43.26 14.90 26.70
CA GLY A 154 43.80 15.87 27.64
C GLY A 154 45.31 15.96 27.47
N LEU A 155 45.81 17.18 27.23
CA LEU A 155 46.85 17.88 27.98
C LEU A 155 46.92 19.34 27.50
N PRO A 156 47.22 20.32 28.38
CA PRO A 156 46.83 21.71 28.22
C PRO A 156 47.88 22.53 27.47
N GLY A 157 47.47 23.25 26.43
CA GLY A 157 48.38 24.17 25.73
C GLY A 157 47.81 24.69 24.41
N GLU A 158 47.01 25.75 24.52
CA GLU A 158 46.82 26.81 23.52
C GLU A 158 47.01 26.46 22.03
N ARG A 159 45.90 26.19 21.32
CA ARG A 159 45.67 26.75 19.98
C ARG A 159 44.20 27.17 19.84
N LYS A 160 43.93 28.42 20.22
CA LYS A 160 42.71 29.13 19.85
C LYS A 160 42.66 29.23 18.33
N PHE A 161 41.71 28.58 17.69
CA PHE A 161 41.23 29.04 16.38
C PHE A 161 40.50 30.37 16.57
N PRO A 162 40.66 31.35 15.67
CA PRO A 162 40.11 32.68 15.85
C PRO A 162 38.58 32.60 15.80
N SER A 163 37.96 32.97 16.92
CA SER A 163 36.55 33.27 17.04
C SER A 163 36.19 34.42 16.09
N ASN A 164 35.64 34.11 14.92
CA ASN A 164 34.91 35.08 14.12
C ASN A 164 33.74 34.38 13.41
N SER A 165 32.53 34.89 13.68
CA SER A 165 31.27 34.82 12.92
C SER A 165 30.09 33.94 13.45
N LEU A 166 29.23 34.58 14.24
CA LEU A 166 27.76 34.70 14.11
C LEU A 166 26.84 33.46 13.94
N SER A 167 27.30 32.21 14.03
CA SER A 167 26.47 31.02 13.68
C SER A 167 25.94 30.16 14.84
N ASP A 168 26.08 30.59 16.10
CA ASP A 168 25.73 29.78 17.29
C ASP A 168 24.23 29.68 17.62
N GLY A 169 23.32 30.24 16.80
CA GLY A 169 21.87 30.30 17.09
C GLY A 169 20.93 29.60 16.11
N ILE A 170 21.42 29.07 14.97
CA ILE A 170 20.57 28.50 13.91
C ILE A 170 20.42 27.00 14.11
N ASP A 171 19.19 26.57 14.40
CA ASP A 171 18.81 25.19 14.67
C ASP A 171 17.77 24.66 13.65
N LEU A 172 17.29 23.43 13.87
CA LEU A 172 16.23 22.87 13.03
C LEU A 172 14.89 23.63 13.16
N ASN A 173 14.63 24.28 14.30
CA ASN A 173 13.41 25.08 14.51
C ASN A 173 13.38 26.32 13.61
N THR A 174 14.55 26.86 13.29
CA THR A 174 14.69 27.94 12.32
C THR A 174 14.15 27.49 10.96
N PHE A 175 14.66 26.38 10.41
CA PHE A 175 14.16 25.81 9.14
C PHE A 175 12.69 25.41 9.18
N HIS A 176 12.20 24.91 10.33
CA HIS A 176 10.79 24.62 10.53
C HIS A 176 9.90 25.86 10.46
N THR A 177 10.37 26.98 11.01
CA THR A 177 9.68 28.28 10.93
C THR A 177 9.61 28.77 9.49
N ILE A 178 10.71 28.63 8.73
CA ILE A 178 10.72 28.96 7.29
C ILE A 178 9.68 28.11 6.55
N PHE A 179 9.68 26.81 6.80
CA PHE A 179 8.80 25.85 6.13
C PHE A 179 7.31 26.07 6.43
N THR A 180 6.97 26.54 7.63
CA THR A 180 5.58 26.78 8.05
C THR A 180 5.07 28.17 7.64
N THR A 181 5.98 29.11 7.36
CA THR A 181 5.60 30.45 6.90
C THR A 181 5.11 30.41 5.45
N PRO A 182 4.06 31.15 5.06
CA PRO A 182 3.66 31.27 3.67
C PRO A 182 4.79 31.80 2.78
N ILE A 183 5.02 31.13 1.65
CA ILE A 183 6.16 31.37 0.74
C ILE A 183 6.31 32.84 0.33
N LEU A 184 5.18 33.54 0.12
CA LEU A 184 5.15 34.94 -0.33
C LEU A 184 5.30 35.96 0.79
N GLU A 185 5.14 35.55 2.05
CA GLU A 185 5.17 36.41 3.24
C GLU A 185 6.50 36.30 3.99
N TYR A 186 7.28 35.25 3.73
CA TYR A 186 8.56 35.03 4.39
C TYR A 186 9.64 36.02 3.90
N MET A 187 10.18 36.80 4.84
CA MET A 187 11.36 37.63 4.65
C MET A 187 12.58 36.86 5.20
N PRO A 188 13.64 36.63 4.38
CA PRO A 188 14.80 35.87 4.83
C PRO A 188 15.57 36.63 5.93
N PRO A 189 15.94 35.98 7.05
CA PRO A 189 16.89 36.51 8.00
C PRO A 189 18.27 36.64 7.34
N VAL A 190 19.03 37.66 7.72
CA VAL A 190 20.33 38.02 7.11
C VAL A 190 21.39 36.92 7.27
N GLU A 191 21.16 35.98 8.18
CA GLU A 191 22.14 34.97 8.62
C GLU A 191 22.11 33.67 7.78
N ILE A 192 21.07 33.44 6.96
CA ILE A 192 20.93 32.21 6.15
C ILE A 192 21.10 32.55 4.66
N PRO A 193 21.97 31.83 3.92
CA PRO A 193 22.08 31.97 2.47
C PRO A 193 20.75 31.85 1.76
N LEU A 194 20.52 32.71 0.77
CA LEU A 194 19.23 32.77 0.08
C LEU A 194 18.92 31.45 -0.64
N SER A 195 19.92 30.80 -1.24
CA SER A 195 19.79 29.48 -1.87
C SER A 195 19.16 28.44 -0.93
N LEU A 196 19.62 28.35 0.33
CA LEU A 196 19.08 27.43 1.33
C LEU A 196 17.64 27.77 1.73
N VAL A 197 17.29 29.06 1.82
CA VAL A 197 15.90 29.48 2.03
C VAL A 197 15.02 29.04 0.84
N ARG A 198 15.50 29.18 -0.40
CA ARG A 198 14.77 28.74 -1.60
C ARG A 198 14.55 27.23 -1.63
N VAL A 199 15.54 26.45 -1.19
CA VAL A 199 15.40 24.99 -1.02
C VAL A 199 14.23 24.66 -0.08
N VAL A 200 14.13 25.32 1.08
CA VAL A 200 13.02 25.09 2.02
C VAL A 200 11.66 25.42 1.39
N GLN A 201 11.58 26.53 0.65
CA GLN A 201 10.35 26.95 -0.04
C GLN A 201 9.91 25.94 -1.12
N ILE A 202 10.86 25.35 -1.87
CA ILE A 202 10.56 24.30 -2.83
C ILE A 202 10.10 23.02 -2.11
N LEU A 203 10.77 22.62 -1.03
CA LEU A 203 10.37 21.47 -0.22
C LEU A 203 8.95 21.66 0.36
N GLN A 204 8.57 22.87 0.74
CA GLN A 204 7.21 23.21 1.17
C GLN A 204 6.19 23.02 0.03
N LEU A 205 6.49 23.50 -1.18
CA LEU A 205 5.64 23.29 -2.36
C LEU A 205 5.50 21.81 -2.71
N MET A 206 6.59 21.04 -2.64
CA MET A 206 6.60 19.60 -2.86
C MET A 206 5.76 18.88 -1.81
N TYR A 207 5.87 19.26 -0.53
CA TYR A 207 5.08 18.70 0.56
C TYR A 207 3.58 18.95 0.35
N HIS A 208 3.18 20.18 0.01
CA HIS A 208 1.78 20.47 -0.27
C HIS A 208 1.24 19.75 -1.50
N MET A 209 2.06 19.59 -2.55
CA MET A 209 1.70 18.77 -3.71
C MET A 209 1.53 17.30 -3.32
N ALA A 210 2.46 16.73 -2.54
CA ALA A 210 2.43 15.32 -2.14
C ALA A 210 1.15 14.96 -1.36
N LEU A 211 0.60 15.90 -0.60
CA LEU A 211 -0.61 15.73 0.22
C LEU A 211 -1.91 16.22 -0.45
N ASP A 212 -1.85 16.75 -1.68
CA ASP A 212 -2.98 17.49 -2.32
C ASP A 212 -3.58 18.57 -1.39
N ALA A 213 -2.71 19.25 -0.63
CA ALA A 213 -3.10 20.17 0.45
C ALA A 213 -3.07 21.66 0.02
N PHE A 214 -3.25 21.94 -1.28
CA PHE A 214 -3.07 23.28 -1.84
C PHE A 214 -4.13 24.29 -1.36
N ASP A 215 -5.36 23.86 -1.08
CA ASP A 215 -6.45 24.73 -0.58
C ASP A 215 -6.43 24.89 0.96
N LYS A 216 -5.78 23.97 1.67
CA LYS A 216 -5.74 23.88 3.15
C LYS A 216 -4.37 23.44 3.60
N ALA A 217 -3.41 24.37 3.57
CA ALA A 217 -2.05 24.12 4.07
C ALA A 217 -2.12 23.77 5.57
N SER A 218 -1.90 22.50 5.90
CA SER A 218 -1.67 22.08 7.28
C SER A 218 -0.17 22.09 7.56
N PRO A 219 0.28 22.60 8.72
CA PRO A 219 1.67 22.51 9.11
C PRO A 219 2.07 21.04 9.30
N PRO A 220 3.34 20.68 9.08
CA PRO A 220 3.81 19.32 9.29
C PRO A 220 3.64 18.93 10.75
N THR A 221 3.20 17.70 11.00
CA THR A 221 2.80 17.18 12.33
C THR A 221 3.99 16.76 13.20
N PHE A 222 5.19 17.30 12.97
CA PHE A 222 6.37 16.99 13.78
C PHE A 222 7.02 18.26 14.32
N SER A 223 7.41 18.19 15.59
CA SER A 223 8.38 19.11 16.18
C SER A 223 9.79 18.65 15.81
N PRO A 224 10.66 19.55 15.34
CA PRO A 224 12.07 19.21 15.15
C PRO A 224 12.69 18.75 16.48
N PRO A 225 13.61 17.78 16.47
CA PRO A 225 14.32 17.40 17.68
C PRO A 225 15.25 18.54 18.14
N ASP A 226 15.24 18.84 19.44
CA ASP A 226 16.22 19.76 20.05
C ASP A 226 17.62 19.14 19.95
N VAL A 227 18.51 19.79 19.21
CA VAL A 227 19.93 19.41 19.13
C VAL A 227 20.64 19.99 20.36
N GLY A 228 20.29 19.47 21.54
CA GLY A 228 20.90 19.85 22.81
C GLY A 228 22.08 18.93 23.16
N ILE A 229 23.28 19.51 23.29
CA ILE A 229 24.50 18.85 23.77
C ILE A 229 24.33 18.49 25.25
N THR A 230 23.77 17.32 25.57
CA THR A 230 24.10 16.63 26.81
C THR A 230 24.16 15.13 26.55
N GLY A 231 25.36 14.55 26.71
CA GLY A 231 25.61 13.12 26.60
C GLY A 231 24.95 12.35 27.73
N LYS A 232 23.68 12.02 27.57
CA LYS A 232 23.04 10.90 28.22
C LYS A 232 22.40 10.05 27.14
N ASP A 233 22.69 8.75 27.19
CA ASP A 233 22.21 7.71 26.29
C ASP A 233 20.93 8.08 25.56
N ASN A 234 21.02 8.14 24.22
CA ASN A 234 19.89 8.21 23.32
C ASN A 234 19.04 6.94 23.45
N LYS A 235 18.30 6.81 24.56
CA LYS A 235 17.00 6.16 24.53
C LYS A 235 16.10 7.08 23.72
N VAL A 236 16.08 6.82 22.41
CA VAL A 236 14.97 7.20 21.55
C VAL A 236 13.70 6.83 22.31
N MET A 237 12.96 7.82 22.80
CA MET A 237 11.58 7.58 23.20
C MET A 237 10.85 7.22 21.91
N ASP A 238 10.71 5.91 21.70
CA ASP A 238 9.78 5.33 20.77
C ASP A 238 8.39 5.89 21.09
N ILE A 239 7.97 6.90 20.34
CA ILE A 239 6.55 7.06 20.07
C ILE A 239 6.20 5.99 19.04
N SER A 240 6.23 4.74 19.50
CA SER A 240 5.40 3.70 18.91
C SER A 240 3.94 4.15 19.04
N PRO A 241 3.04 3.82 18.11
CA PRO A 241 1.60 3.95 18.34
C PRO A 241 1.16 2.87 19.33
N SER A 242 1.72 2.89 20.55
CA SER A 242 1.25 2.08 21.66
C SER A 242 0.27 2.93 22.47
N ASN A 243 -0.91 2.38 22.69
CA ASN A 243 -2.08 2.98 23.31
C ASN A 243 -1.91 3.33 24.81
N LYS A 244 -0.73 3.76 25.27
CA LYS A 244 -0.53 4.19 26.66
C LYS A 244 -0.64 5.71 26.74
N ARG A 245 -1.88 6.19 26.92
CA ARG A 245 -2.16 7.56 27.38
C ARG A 245 -1.44 7.79 28.72
N PRO A 246 -0.69 8.90 28.91
CA PRO A 246 -0.41 9.36 30.25
C PRO A 246 -1.72 9.85 30.87
N VAL A 247 -2.08 9.29 32.02
CA VAL A 247 -3.19 9.78 32.84
C VAL A 247 -2.72 11.10 33.47
N GLY A 248 -3.08 12.22 32.85
CA GLY A 248 -2.76 13.55 33.37
C GLY A 248 -2.94 14.66 32.35
N GLY A 249 -4.17 15.12 32.16
CA GLY A 249 -4.52 16.28 31.34
C GLY A 249 -5.65 15.98 30.35
N LEU A 250 -6.87 16.40 30.67
CA LEU A 250 -8.03 16.35 29.76
C LEU A 250 -7.86 17.40 28.65
N ASN A 251 -7.03 17.11 27.65
CA ASN A 251 -7.07 17.86 26.39
C ASN A 251 -8.22 17.32 25.54
N LEU A 252 -9.37 17.99 25.62
CA LEU A 252 -10.58 17.74 24.83
C LEU A 252 -10.50 18.30 23.39
N GLY A 253 -9.31 18.64 22.91
CA GLY A 253 -9.11 19.03 21.50
C GLY A 253 -9.10 17.79 20.59
N PRO A 254 -9.67 17.86 19.37
CA PRO A 254 -9.47 16.80 18.39
C PRO A 254 -7.98 16.64 18.11
N ALA A 255 -7.48 15.40 18.17
CA ALA A 255 -6.10 15.11 17.78
C ALA A 255 -5.87 15.60 16.33
N PRO A 256 -4.71 16.22 16.02
CA PRO A 256 -4.42 16.66 14.66
C PRO A 256 -4.48 15.45 13.72
N THR A 257 -5.23 15.58 12.62
CA THR A 257 -5.35 14.54 11.60
C THR A 257 -3.97 14.29 10.99
N GLU A 258 -3.50 13.05 11.06
CA GLU A 258 -2.22 12.67 10.44
C GLU A 258 -2.28 12.86 8.91
N PRO A 259 -1.20 13.33 8.28
CA PRO A 259 -1.18 13.63 6.85
C PRO A 259 -1.31 12.35 6.02
N VAL A 260 -2.17 12.37 5.01
CA VAL A 260 -2.37 11.26 4.06
C VAL A 260 -1.69 11.60 2.75
N ILE A 261 -0.78 10.74 2.29
CA ILE A 261 -0.06 10.96 1.03
C ILE A 261 -0.96 10.61 -0.15
N VAL A 262 -1.04 11.53 -1.11
CA VAL A 262 -1.81 11.36 -2.36
C VAL A 262 -0.87 11.12 -3.55
N HIS A 263 0.23 11.87 -3.61
CA HIS A 263 1.21 11.81 -4.70
C HIS A 263 2.58 11.35 -4.18
N ALA A 264 2.69 10.04 -3.97
CA ALA A 264 3.88 9.41 -3.40
C ALA A 264 5.18 9.66 -4.19
N GLY A 265 5.09 9.80 -5.52
CA GLY A 265 6.24 10.11 -6.38
C GLY A 265 6.90 11.48 -6.10
N VAL A 266 6.21 12.41 -5.44
CA VAL A 266 6.82 13.68 -5.05
C VAL A 266 7.76 13.49 -3.86
N ILE A 267 7.44 12.56 -2.96
CA ILE A 267 8.28 12.23 -1.79
C ILE A 267 9.56 11.51 -2.23
N THR A 268 9.49 10.63 -3.24
CA THR A 268 10.69 10.03 -3.83
C THR A 268 11.58 11.11 -4.46
N SER A 269 11.01 12.12 -5.13
CA SER A 269 11.77 13.26 -5.62
C SER A 269 12.41 14.10 -4.50
N MET A 270 11.73 14.29 -3.35
CA MET A 270 12.32 14.95 -2.19
C MET A 270 13.55 14.18 -1.67
N LEU A 271 13.48 12.84 -1.65
CA LEU A 271 14.62 12.00 -1.30
C LEU A 271 15.75 12.11 -2.34
N HIS A 272 15.44 12.15 -3.63
CA HIS A 272 16.44 12.27 -4.70
C HIS A 272 17.14 13.63 -4.73
N LEU A 273 16.50 14.69 -4.22
CA LEU A 273 17.07 16.02 -4.06
C LEU A 273 17.88 16.18 -2.76
N LEU A 274 17.74 15.27 -1.79
CA LEU A 274 18.45 15.31 -0.52
C LEU A 274 19.97 15.45 -0.68
N PRO A 275 20.65 14.70 -1.59
CA PRO A 275 22.09 14.86 -1.80
C PRO A 275 22.50 16.18 -2.43
N SER A 276 21.57 16.81 -3.16
CA SER A 276 21.76 18.07 -3.87
C SER A 276 21.69 19.30 -2.96
N ILE A 277 21.31 19.13 -1.69
CA ILE A 277 21.31 20.20 -0.68
C ILE A 277 22.75 20.38 -0.16
N GLN A 278 23.54 21.14 -0.89
CA GLN A 278 24.93 21.45 -0.55
C GLN A 278 25.22 22.94 -0.71
N HIS A 279 26.20 23.44 0.04
CA HIS A 279 26.61 24.83 -0.02
C HIS A 279 28.10 24.97 0.25
N THR A 280 28.84 25.58 -0.68
CA THR A 280 30.31 25.68 -0.63
C THR A 280 30.82 26.48 0.58
N THR A 281 30.19 27.62 0.88
CA THR A 281 30.61 28.48 2.01
C THR A 281 29.97 28.14 3.36
N HIS A 282 28.79 27.52 3.40
CA HIS A 282 28.07 27.17 4.63
C HIS A 282 27.68 25.67 4.70
N PRO A 283 28.65 24.74 4.65
CA PRO A 283 28.36 23.30 4.61
C PRO A 283 27.60 22.79 5.85
N ARG A 284 27.78 23.42 7.02
CA ARG A 284 27.04 23.08 8.25
C ARG A 284 25.53 23.37 8.13
N LEU A 285 25.15 24.53 7.59
CA LEU A 285 23.73 24.87 7.39
C LEU A 285 23.07 23.97 6.34
N ALA A 286 23.80 23.63 5.28
CA ALA A 286 23.33 22.66 4.28
C ALA A 286 23.10 21.27 4.91
N CYS A 287 24.02 20.81 5.76
CA CYS A 287 23.86 19.55 6.50
C CYS A 287 22.66 19.57 7.46
N LEU A 288 22.43 20.69 8.18
CA LEU A 288 21.25 20.86 9.02
C LEU A 288 19.94 20.84 8.20
N LEU A 289 19.94 21.42 7.00
CA LEU A 289 18.80 21.38 6.10
C LEU A 289 18.56 19.99 5.51
N GLN A 290 19.61 19.24 5.19
CA GLN A 290 19.50 17.82 4.84
C GLN A 290 18.86 17.05 6.00
N LEU A 291 19.30 17.30 7.24
CA LEU A 291 18.74 16.66 8.42
C LEU A 291 17.25 17.00 8.62
N TYR A 292 16.89 18.28 8.47
CA TYR A 292 15.49 18.73 8.47
C TYR A 292 14.66 17.98 7.43
N THR A 293 15.17 17.87 6.20
CA THR A 293 14.50 17.17 5.09
C THR A 293 14.34 15.67 5.39
N GLY A 294 15.35 15.04 5.98
CA GLY A 294 15.27 13.65 6.46
C GLY A 294 14.19 13.47 7.53
N HIS A 295 14.07 14.42 8.47
CA HIS A 295 13.00 14.41 9.47
C HIS A 295 11.60 14.68 8.88
N LEU A 296 11.51 15.53 7.86
CA LEU A 296 10.28 15.79 7.12
C LEU A 296 9.77 14.51 6.45
N ILE A 297 10.63 13.80 5.71
CA ILE A 297 10.27 12.50 5.10
C ILE A 297 9.94 11.45 6.18
N LYS A 298 10.72 11.42 7.27
CA LYS A 298 10.45 10.54 8.43
C LYS A 298 9.06 10.76 9.02
N SER A 299 8.59 12.01 9.10
CA SER A 299 7.28 12.33 9.67
C SER A 299 6.13 11.76 8.83
N LEU A 300 6.33 11.64 7.52
CA LEU A 300 5.34 11.13 6.58
C LEU A 300 5.18 9.61 6.66
N VAL A 301 6.17 8.86 7.16
CA VAL A 301 6.11 7.39 7.28
C VAL A 301 5.68 6.90 8.67
N ARG A 302 4.97 7.72 9.44
CA ARG A 302 4.44 7.34 10.76
C ARG A 302 3.25 6.39 10.67
N THR A 303 2.35 6.64 9.73
CA THR A 303 1.12 5.87 9.56
C THR A 303 1.38 4.60 8.75
N GLU A 304 0.66 3.52 9.06
CA GLU A 304 0.67 2.30 8.22
C GLU A 304 0.29 2.64 6.78
N HIS A 305 -0.68 3.54 6.61
CA HIS A 305 -1.14 3.98 5.30
C HIS A 305 -0.02 4.51 4.41
N ASN A 306 0.72 5.49 4.92
CA ASN A 306 1.80 6.11 4.17
C ASN A 306 2.98 5.16 3.98
N GLN A 307 3.30 4.31 4.96
CA GLN A 307 4.38 3.32 4.81
C GLN A 307 4.11 2.40 3.61
N GLN A 308 2.89 1.90 3.48
CA GLN A 308 2.51 0.99 2.39
C GLN A 308 2.54 1.68 1.02
N LEU A 309 2.03 2.92 0.92
CA LEU A 309 2.14 3.72 -0.31
C LEU A 309 3.59 4.00 -0.71
N MET A 310 4.46 4.31 0.26
CA MET A 310 5.89 4.52 0.02
C MET A 310 6.60 3.23 -0.43
N CYS A 311 6.14 2.06 0.03
CA CYS A 311 6.66 0.77 -0.44
C CYS A 311 6.28 0.52 -1.91
N GLU A 312 5.05 0.86 -2.32
CA GLU A 312 4.59 0.67 -3.71
C GLU A 312 5.38 1.50 -4.73
N VAL A 313 5.81 2.70 -4.34
CA VAL A 313 6.68 3.54 -5.19
C VAL A 313 8.17 3.15 -5.09
N GLY A 314 8.55 2.17 -4.28
CA GLY A 314 9.93 1.69 -4.22
C GLY A 314 10.89 2.57 -3.40
N LEU A 315 10.39 3.38 -2.46
CA LEU A 315 11.21 4.30 -1.65
C LEU A 315 12.35 3.58 -0.89
N ALA A 316 12.15 2.32 -0.50
CA ALA A 316 13.18 1.51 0.17
C ALA A 316 14.42 1.26 -0.73
N GLY A 317 14.21 0.96 -2.02
CA GLY A 317 15.29 0.81 -2.99
C GLY A 317 15.99 2.13 -3.31
N ASP A 318 15.23 3.22 -3.36
CA ASP A 318 15.78 4.57 -3.54
C ASP A 318 16.65 5.00 -2.35
N LEU A 319 16.25 4.69 -1.12
CA LEU A 319 17.06 4.91 0.08
C LEU A 319 18.40 4.17 0.01
N LEU A 320 18.36 2.89 -0.38
CA LEU A 320 19.56 2.08 -0.52
C LEU A 320 20.48 2.56 -1.65
N SER A 321 19.94 3.14 -2.72
CA SER A 321 20.74 3.59 -3.86
C SER A 321 21.29 5.01 -3.71
N LYS A 322 20.49 5.95 -3.19
CA LYS A 322 20.85 7.38 -3.08
C LYS A 322 21.51 7.73 -1.74
N CYS A 323 21.21 6.96 -0.70
CA CYS A 323 21.65 7.23 0.67
C CYS A 323 22.44 6.07 1.30
N SER A 324 23.03 5.20 0.48
CA SER A 324 23.87 4.06 0.93
C SER A 324 24.93 4.49 1.96
N GLN A 325 25.64 5.58 1.69
CA GLN A 325 26.72 6.07 2.56
C GLN A 325 26.22 6.44 3.96
N ALA A 326 25.08 7.12 4.06
CA ALA A 326 24.46 7.47 5.34
C ALA A 326 23.91 6.24 6.08
N LEU A 327 23.50 5.19 5.36
CA LEU A 327 23.05 3.93 5.97
C LEU A 327 24.23 3.04 6.43
N VAL A 328 25.40 3.17 5.79
CA VAL A 328 26.62 2.44 6.16
C VAL A 328 27.31 3.09 7.37
N ASN A 329 27.41 4.42 7.39
CA ASN A 329 28.12 5.15 8.44
C ASN A 329 27.16 5.57 9.58
N GLU A 330 27.24 4.89 10.73
CA GLU A 330 26.42 5.17 11.92
C GLU A 330 26.62 6.60 12.49
N LYS A 331 27.78 7.21 12.24
CA LYS A 331 28.08 8.58 12.68
C LYS A 331 27.50 9.65 11.77
N HIS A 332 26.95 9.25 10.62
CA HIS A 332 26.35 10.19 9.69
C HIS A 332 25.09 10.83 10.33
N PRO A 333 24.91 12.17 10.30
CA PRO A 333 23.76 12.83 10.93
C PRO A 333 22.41 12.35 10.37
N LEU A 334 22.36 12.01 9.07
CA LEU A 334 21.19 11.42 8.42
C LEU A 334 20.96 9.93 8.73
N HIS A 335 21.88 9.23 9.39
CA HIS A 335 21.72 7.80 9.68
C HIS A 335 20.44 7.51 10.47
N PRO A 336 20.15 8.16 11.62
CA PRO A 336 18.96 7.86 12.40
C PRO A 336 17.62 8.08 11.67
N PRO A 337 17.38 9.20 10.96
CA PRO A 337 16.11 9.35 10.24
C PRO A 337 15.97 8.39 9.05
N LEU A 338 17.05 8.14 8.29
CA LEU A 338 17.01 7.26 7.12
C LEU A 338 16.86 5.78 7.51
N GLN A 339 17.57 5.34 8.56
CA GLN A 339 17.42 4.00 9.12
C GLN A 339 15.99 3.76 9.60
N TYR A 340 15.39 4.73 10.31
CA TYR A 340 14.00 4.64 10.74
C TYR A 340 13.04 4.51 9.55
N ILE A 341 13.20 5.33 8.51
CA ILE A 341 12.36 5.25 7.32
C ILE A 341 12.50 3.86 6.70
N PHE A 342 13.72 3.42 6.44
CA PHE A 342 13.99 2.11 5.84
C PHE A 342 13.37 0.97 6.66
N GLU A 343 13.55 0.98 7.97
CA GLU A 343 12.98 -0.01 8.89
C GLU A 343 11.45 -0.09 8.80
N ARG A 344 10.76 1.06 8.81
CA ARG A 344 9.30 1.13 8.75
C ARG A 344 8.75 0.65 7.42
N LEU A 345 9.45 0.92 6.31
CA LEU A 345 9.07 0.43 4.99
C LEU A 345 9.29 -1.08 4.87
N ALA A 346 10.49 -1.55 5.23
CA ALA A 346 10.85 -2.95 5.11
C ALA A 346 10.03 -3.88 6.03
N ALA A 347 9.52 -3.37 7.15
CA ALA A 347 8.57 -4.08 7.99
C ALA A 347 7.22 -4.34 7.28
N GLN A 348 6.82 -3.49 6.32
CA GLN A 348 5.59 -3.66 5.53
C GLN A 348 5.86 -4.50 4.27
N ALA A 349 6.82 -4.07 3.45
CA ALA A 349 7.20 -4.76 2.23
C ALA A 349 8.63 -4.39 1.80
N ILE A 350 9.46 -5.41 1.54
CA ILE A 350 10.76 -5.25 0.89
C ILE A 350 10.86 -6.14 -0.34
N HIS A 351 11.51 -5.68 -1.41
CA HIS A 351 11.80 -6.53 -2.56
C HIS A 351 13.04 -7.42 -2.29
N PRO A 352 13.10 -8.63 -2.87
CA PRO A 352 14.27 -9.51 -2.77
C PRO A 352 15.59 -8.84 -3.17
N LYS A 353 15.56 -8.00 -4.21
CA LYS A 353 16.72 -7.22 -4.67
C LYS A 353 17.19 -6.25 -3.60
N ASP A 354 16.27 -5.50 -2.99
CA ASP A 354 16.57 -4.48 -1.99
C ASP A 354 17.08 -5.11 -0.70
N LEU A 355 16.48 -6.22 -0.26
CA LEU A 355 16.96 -6.99 0.89
C LEU A 355 18.40 -7.48 0.67
N ARG A 356 18.71 -7.98 -0.54
CA ARG A 356 20.07 -8.40 -0.90
C ARG A 356 21.05 -7.21 -0.87
N ILE A 357 20.66 -6.05 -1.41
CA ILE A 357 21.50 -4.84 -1.38
C ILE A 357 21.73 -4.41 0.08
N PHE A 358 20.69 -4.38 0.92
CA PHE A 358 20.78 -4.03 2.33
C PHE A 358 21.77 -4.93 3.09
N LEU A 359 21.66 -6.25 2.92
CA LEU A 359 22.57 -7.21 3.56
C LEU A 359 24.03 -7.00 3.11
N ARG A 360 24.25 -6.57 1.86
CA ARG A 360 25.56 -6.32 1.25
C ARG A 360 26.10 -4.89 1.45
N LEU A 361 25.38 -3.99 2.12
CA LEU A 361 25.81 -2.60 2.31
C LEU A 361 27.21 -2.51 2.94
N GLY A 362 28.13 -1.72 2.39
CA GLY A 362 29.50 -1.64 2.92
C GLY A 362 30.32 -2.93 2.78
N ASN A 363 29.88 -3.84 1.91
CA ASN A 363 30.58 -5.08 1.51
C ASN A 363 31.07 -5.93 2.71
N PRO A 364 30.17 -6.41 3.59
CA PRO A 364 30.57 -7.34 4.64
C PRO A 364 31.09 -8.63 4.00
N LEU A 365 32.31 -9.03 4.34
CA LEU A 365 32.98 -10.27 3.89
C LEU A 365 32.90 -10.54 2.38
N ASN A 366 33.64 -9.73 1.60
CA ASN A 366 33.93 -9.96 0.19
C ASN A 366 32.72 -10.39 -0.66
N CYS A 367 31.59 -9.68 -0.51
CA CYS A 367 30.35 -9.88 -1.29
C CYS A 367 30.48 -9.54 -2.80
N LEU A 368 31.69 -9.52 -3.33
CA LEU A 368 32.01 -9.30 -4.73
C LEU A 368 31.56 -10.49 -5.58
N SER A 369 31.23 -10.24 -6.84
CA SER A 369 31.03 -11.32 -7.81
C SER A 369 32.36 -12.05 -8.06
N LEU A 370 32.32 -13.35 -8.42
CA LEU A 370 33.53 -14.13 -8.72
C LEU A 370 34.43 -13.44 -9.77
N ASP A 371 33.83 -12.72 -10.72
CA ASP A 371 34.54 -11.95 -11.76
C ASP A 371 35.26 -10.70 -11.21
N GLU A 372 34.77 -10.14 -10.10
CA GLU A 372 35.34 -8.95 -9.42
C GLU A 372 36.39 -9.33 -8.36
N VAL A 373 36.42 -10.60 -7.92
CA VAL A 373 37.37 -11.08 -6.91
C VAL A 373 38.81 -11.02 -7.45
N ASP A 374 39.03 -11.31 -8.73
CA ASP A 374 40.36 -11.29 -9.34
C ASP A 374 40.91 -9.86 -9.49
N THR A 375 40.04 -8.87 -9.73
CA THR A 375 40.42 -7.45 -9.89
C THR A 375 40.55 -6.71 -8.56
N ALA A 376 39.86 -7.16 -7.50
CA ALA A 376 39.87 -6.54 -6.18
C ALA A 376 41.01 -7.02 -5.25
N SER A 377 41.87 -7.91 -5.73
CA SER A 377 42.94 -8.60 -4.97
C SER A 377 44.06 -7.71 -4.38
N GLY A 378 43.88 -6.38 -4.32
CA GLY A 378 44.83 -5.42 -3.76
C GLY A 378 44.26 -4.28 -2.89
N GLN A 379 42.94 -4.18 -2.67
CA GLN A 379 42.35 -3.12 -1.83
C GLN A 379 41.88 -3.66 -0.47
N SER A 380 42.66 -3.38 0.58
CA SER A 380 42.50 -3.94 1.94
C SER A 380 41.39 -3.32 2.81
N THR A 381 40.54 -2.43 2.28
CA THR A 381 39.54 -1.69 3.07
C THR A 381 38.17 -2.39 3.21
N TYR A 382 37.93 -3.50 2.52
CA TYR A 382 36.62 -4.14 2.43
C TYR A 382 36.56 -5.52 3.07
N ASN A 383 36.76 -5.61 4.40
CA ASN A 383 36.65 -6.86 5.15
C ASN A 383 36.26 -6.59 6.60
N GLY A 384 35.07 -7.04 7.02
CA GLY A 384 34.59 -6.88 8.39
C GLY A 384 33.25 -7.58 8.66
N PRO A 385 32.93 -7.87 9.94
CA PRO A 385 31.62 -8.40 10.31
C PRO A 385 30.52 -7.37 10.00
N VAL A 386 29.28 -7.85 9.88
CA VAL A 386 28.13 -6.97 9.68
C VAL A 386 27.96 -6.07 10.92
N PRO A 387 27.82 -4.73 10.75
CA PRO A 387 27.64 -3.82 11.89
C PRO A 387 26.41 -4.18 12.74
N LEU A 388 26.55 -4.03 14.06
CA LEU A 388 25.50 -4.38 15.03
C LEU A 388 24.19 -3.63 14.76
N THR A 389 24.25 -2.34 14.41
CA THR A 389 23.06 -1.55 14.07
C THR A 389 22.28 -2.17 12.91
N ARG A 390 22.95 -2.76 11.93
CA ARG A 390 22.30 -3.43 10.79
C ARG A 390 21.58 -4.71 11.21
N ILE A 391 22.19 -5.49 12.09
CA ILE A 391 21.58 -6.68 12.68
C ILE A 391 20.38 -6.26 13.54
N LYS A 392 20.50 -5.18 14.33
CA LYS A 392 19.38 -4.59 15.10
C LYS A 392 18.24 -4.11 14.19
N THR A 393 18.54 -3.49 13.04
CA THR A 393 17.53 -3.15 12.02
C THR A 393 16.85 -4.42 11.50
N LEU A 394 17.60 -5.49 11.21
CA LEU A 394 17.03 -6.76 10.76
C LEU A 394 16.08 -7.38 11.80
N VAL A 395 16.47 -7.37 13.07
CA VAL A 395 15.58 -7.74 14.18
C VAL A 395 14.32 -6.88 14.15
N SER A 396 14.47 -5.56 14.03
CA SER A 396 13.34 -4.63 14.07
C SER A 396 12.36 -4.83 12.90
N MET A 397 12.86 -5.13 11.70
CA MET A 397 12.04 -5.41 10.51
C MET A 397 11.36 -6.79 10.55
N THR A 398 11.90 -7.74 11.30
CA THR A 398 11.36 -9.11 11.45
C THR A 398 10.51 -9.29 12.70
N THR A 399 10.57 -8.34 13.65
CA THR A 399 9.78 -8.39 14.88
C THR A 399 8.33 -7.99 14.57
N PRO A 400 7.34 -8.84 14.89
CA PRO A 400 5.92 -8.50 14.76
C PRO A 400 5.58 -7.29 15.64
N ARG A 401 4.95 -6.26 15.07
CA ARG A 401 4.64 -5.01 15.80
C ARG A 401 3.20 -4.92 16.31
N ASP A 402 2.29 -5.75 15.79
CA ASP A 402 0.89 -5.73 16.19
C ASP A 402 0.46 -7.11 16.71
N PHE A 403 0.42 -7.25 18.04
CA PHE A 403 -0.05 -8.46 18.72
C PHE A 403 -1.57 -8.62 18.67
N ARG A 404 -2.30 -7.62 18.18
CA ARG A 404 -3.76 -7.74 18.02
C ARG A 404 -4.04 -8.75 16.92
N VAL A 405 -3.28 -8.74 15.84
CA VAL A 405 -3.47 -9.68 14.75
C VAL A 405 -2.97 -11.06 15.21
N GLY A 406 -3.86 -12.02 15.39
CA GLY A 406 -3.49 -13.40 15.74
C GLY A 406 -2.54 -14.07 14.73
N THR A 407 -2.28 -13.46 13.57
CA THR A 407 -1.27 -13.86 12.58
C THR A 407 -0.04 -12.94 12.65
N LEU A 408 1.15 -13.51 12.79
CA LEU A 408 2.43 -12.77 12.86
C LEU A 408 2.78 -12.02 11.55
N VAL A 409 2.03 -12.26 10.47
CA VAL A 409 2.18 -11.66 9.14
C VAL A 409 0.84 -11.09 8.68
N TYR A 410 0.84 -9.88 8.12
CA TYR A 410 -0.35 -9.31 7.48
C TYR A 410 -0.66 -10.06 6.19
N PRO A 411 -1.90 -10.53 5.97
CA PRO A 411 -2.30 -11.08 4.68
C PRO A 411 -2.40 -9.97 3.63
N SER A 412 -2.37 -10.34 2.35
CA SER A 412 -2.68 -9.42 1.26
C SER A 412 -4.17 -9.03 1.31
N PHE A 413 -4.49 -7.76 1.11
CA PHE A 413 -5.86 -7.27 1.27
C PHE A 413 -6.23 -6.16 0.28
N VAL A 414 -7.55 -5.95 0.16
CA VAL A 414 -8.16 -4.76 -0.40
C VAL A 414 -8.88 -4.02 0.73
N GLU A 415 -8.44 -2.81 1.04
CA GLU A 415 -9.05 -1.95 2.05
C GLU A 415 -10.05 -1.00 1.41
N PHE A 416 -11.18 -0.82 2.08
CA PHE A 416 -12.22 0.12 1.75
C PHE A 416 -12.38 1.11 2.91
N ASP A 417 -11.95 2.35 2.69
CA ASP A 417 -12.12 3.50 3.57
C ASP A 417 -13.20 4.43 3.01
N MET A 418 -14.33 4.51 3.70
CA MET A 418 -15.47 5.33 3.27
C MET A 418 -15.32 6.81 3.67
N SER A 419 -14.25 7.20 4.36
CA SER A 419 -14.07 8.58 4.85
C SER A 419 -13.72 9.56 3.73
N ALA A 420 -12.97 9.11 2.73
CA ALA A 420 -12.48 9.94 1.64
C ALA A 420 -13.56 10.24 0.58
N GLU A 421 -14.20 9.19 0.04
CA GLU A 421 -15.15 9.32 -1.08
C GLU A 421 -16.57 8.84 -0.73
N GLY A 422 -16.72 8.06 0.35
CA GLY A 422 -17.98 7.44 0.73
C GLY A 422 -18.39 6.23 -0.09
N PHE A 423 -17.54 5.76 -1.00
CA PHE A 423 -17.73 4.53 -1.75
C PHE A 423 -16.38 3.88 -2.02
N GLY A 424 -16.41 2.60 -2.38
CA GLY A 424 -15.23 1.81 -2.66
C GLY A 424 -15.64 0.35 -2.76
N CYS A 425 -15.37 -0.28 -3.91
CA CYS A 425 -15.75 -1.67 -4.14
C CYS A 425 -14.88 -2.37 -5.18
N LEU A 426 -14.95 -3.69 -5.20
CA LEU A 426 -14.52 -4.54 -6.30
C LEU A 426 -15.76 -4.86 -7.14
N PHE A 427 -15.72 -4.50 -8.41
CA PHE A 427 -16.74 -4.82 -9.40
C PHE A 427 -16.32 -6.05 -10.19
N LEU A 428 -17.12 -7.11 -10.13
CA LEU A 428 -16.88 -8.35 -10.87
C LEU A 428 -17.89 -8.45 -12.02
N PRO A 429 -17.47 -8.21 -13.27
CA PRO A 429 -18.35 -8.38 -14.42
C PRO A 429 -18.55 -9.88 -14.70
N SER A 430 -19.71 -10.23 -15.29
CA SER A 430 -19.94 -11.55 -15.89
C SER A 430 -19.67 -12.73 -14.95
N ILE A 431 -20.37 -12.75 -13.80
CA ILE A 431 -20.30 -13.84 -12.81
C ILE A 431 -20.85 -15.16 -13.37
N ALA A 432 -21.91 -15.08 -14.16
CA ALA A 432 -22.50 -16.20 -14.86
C ALA A 432 -22.72 -15.82 -16.33
N PRO A 433 -21.67 -15.90 -17.18
CA PRO A 433 -21.79 -15.52 -18.58
C PRO A 433 -22.69 -16.51 -19.34
N GLN A 434 -23.49 -15.98 -20.26
CA GLN A 434 -24.47 -16.74 -21.05
C GLN A 434 -24.42 -16.31 -22.52
N SER A 435 -24.74 -17.22 -23.42
CA SER A 435 -24.79 -16.98 -24.86
C SER A 435 -25.99 -16.11 -25.26
N ALA A 436 -25.83 -15.34 -26.33
CA ALA A 436 -26.81 -14.35 -26.81
C ALA A 436 -28.18 -14.94 -27.18
N GLY A 437 -28.22 -16.21 -27.57
CA GLY A 437 -29.42 -16.92 -27.98
C GLY A 437 -29.94 -17.79 -26.84
N GLY A 438 -30.77 -17.23 -25.96
CA GLY A 438 -31.46 -17.97 -24.90
C GLY A 438 -32.50 -18.95 -25.44
N GLY A 439 -32.05 -19.98 -26.17
CA GLY A 439 -32.86 -21.14 -26.55
C GLY A 439 -32.62 -22.26 -25.56
N SER A 440 -33.72 -22.83 -25.06
CA SER A 440 -33.77 -24.09 -24.31
C SER A 440 -32.62 -25.06 -24.66
N VAL A 441 -32.03 -25.69 -23.65
CA VAL A 441 -30.96 -26.70 -23.76
C VAL A 441 -31.32 -27.85 -24.74
N VAL A 442 -32.61 -28.00 -25.06
CA VAL A 442 -33.14 -29.00 -26.01
C VAL A 442 -33.00 -28.59 -27.48
N GLY A 443 -32.81 -27.30 -27.79
CA GLY A 443 -32.76 -26.77 -29.17
C GLY A 443 -31.37 -26.46 -29.71
N SER A 444 -30.35 -26.32 -28.85
CA SER A 444 -29.00 -25.91 -29.27
C SER A 444 -28.17 -27.03 -29.93
N ALA A 445 -28.69 -28.26 -29.98
CA ALA A 445 -28.00 -29.40 -30.61
C ALA A 445 -28.07 -29.39 -32.16
N LEU A 446 -28.77 -28.43 -32.77
CA LEU A 446 -29.03 -28.38 -34.22
C LEU A 446 -28.35 -27.22 -34.96
N SER A 447 -27.61 -26.34 -34.28
CA SER A 447 -26.88 -25.23 -34.93
C SER A 447 -25.36 -25.40 -34.76
N SER A 448 -24.66 -25.59 -35.88
CA SER A 448 -23.20 -25.74 -35.99
C SER A 448 -22.40 -24.43 -35.85
N THR A 449 -22.99 -23.39 -35.23
CA THR A 449 -22.28 -22.16 -34.89
C THR A 449 -21.72 -22.27 -33.49
N GLU A 450 -20.41 -22.07 -33.33
CA GLU A 450 -19.77 -22.09 -32.01
C GLU A 450 -20.51 -21.15 -31.03
N PRO A 451 -20.79 -21.59 -29.80
CA PRO A 451 -21.48 -20.79 -28.80
C PRO A 451 -20.57 -19.62 -28.39
N ASN A 452 -20.81 -18.44 -28.95
CA ASN A 452 -20.07 -17.23 -28.62
C ASN A 452 -20.61 -16.64 -27.32
N VAL A 453 -20.10 -17.14 -26.19
CA VAL A 453 -20.46 -16.69 -24.85
C VAL A 453 -20.21 -15.19 -24.71
N ILE A 454 -21.22 -14.46 -24.22
CA ILE A 454 -21.10 -13.02 -24.05
C ILE A 454 -20.43 -12.71 -22.69
N GLY A 455 -19.14 -12.40 -22.74
CA GLY A 455 -18.39 -11.91 -21.59
C GLY A 455 -17.69 -13.00 -20.77
N GLY A 456 -16.82 -12.59 -19.86
CA GLY A 456 -16.03 -13.51 -19.03
C GLY A 456 -14.82 -14.13 -19.74
N ILE A 457 -14.19 -15.08 -19.06
CA ILE A 457 -13.04 -15.88 -19.50
C ILE A 457 -13.47 -17.34 -19.58
N GLY A 458 -13.12 -18.02 -20.68
CA GLY A 458 -13.42 -19.43 -20.91
C GLY A 458 -14.56 -19.64 -21.91
N THR A 459 -14.94 -20.90 -22.11
CA THR A 459 -15.95 -21.32 -23.09
C THR A 459 -17.14 -21.98 -22.41
N GLY A 460 -18.34 -21.80 -22.93
CA GLY A 460 -19.57 -22.41 -22.43
C GLY A 460 -20.33 -21.55 -21.41
N ASP A 461 -21.65 -21.76 -21.39
CA ASP A 461 -22.58 -21.00 -20.56
C ASP A 461 -22.53 -21.44 -19.09
N ARG A 462 -22.71 -20.48 -18.19
CA ARG A 462 -22.86 -20.73 -16.76
C ARG A 462 -24.29 -20.43 -16.33
N ILE A 463 -24.98 -21.44 -15.78
CA ILE A 463 -26.38 -21.33 -15.38
C ILE A 463 -26.47 -20.57 -14.05
N PHE A 464 -27.35 -19.58 -13.99
CA PHE A 464 -27.65 -18.83 -12.77
C PHE A 464 -29.15 -18.82 -12.46
N PRO A 465 -29.56 -18.99 -11.18
CA PRO A 465 -28.71 -19.36 -10.04
C PRO A 465 -28.29 -20.84 -10.11
N PRO A 466 -27.14 -21.23 -9.53
CA PRO A 466 -26.64 -22.61 -9.60
C PRO A 466 -27.66 -23.64 -9.09
N GLN A 467 -27.74 -24.79 -9.76
CA GLN A 467 -28.71 -25.85 -9.40
C GLN A 467 -28.32 -26.65 -8.16
N THR A 468 -27.02 -26.75 -7.88
CA THR A 468 -26.45 -27.47 -6.73
C THR A 468 -26.40 -26.65 -5.45
N GLY A 469 -26.69 -25.35 -5.53
CA GLY A 469 -26.45 -24.39 -4.45
C GLY A 469 -25.18 -23.57 -4.67
N LEU A 470 -24.90 -22.68 -3.72
CA LEU A 470 -23.84 -21.69 -3.81
C LEU A 470 -23.09 -21.60 -2.48
N THR A 471 -21.76 -21.53 -2.49
CA THR A 471 -20.97 -21.19 -1.30
C THR A 471 -20.07 -19.98 -1.57
N PHE A 472 -20.13 -19.00 -0.67
CA PHE A 472 -19.21 -17.86 -0.64
C PHE A 472 -18.33 -17.95 0.60
N SER A 473 -17.02 -18.02 0.42
CA SER A 473 -16.01 -18.06 1.49
C SER A 473 -15.15 -16.80 1.39
N THR A 474 -14.95 -16.08 2.48
CA THR A 474 -14.20 -14.83 2.49
C THR A 474 -13.47 -14.59 3.80
N TRP A 475 -12.25 -14.03 3.73
CA TRP A 475 -11.57 -13.44 4.88
C TRP A 475 -11.89 -11.95 4.98
N VAL A 476 -12.29 -11.49 6.17
CA VAL A 476 -12.66 -10.10 6.41
C VAL A 476 -12.04 -9.59 7.71
N CYS A 477 -11.60 -8.34 7.71
CA CYS A 477 -11.19 -7.61 8.91
C CYS A 477 -11.86 -6.24 8.91
N VAL A 478 -12.61 -5.92 9.96
CA VAL A 478 -13.20 -4.58 10.11
C VAL A 478 -12.31 -3.77 11.03
N GLU A 479 -11.62 -2.76 10.49
CA GLU A 479 -10.73 -1.90 11.27
C GLU A 479 -11.52 -0.90 12.11
N LYS A 480 -12.63 -0.40 11.56
CA LYS A 480 -13.47 0.58 12.24
C LYS A 480 -14.89 0.49 11.72
N TYR A 481 -15.85 0.26 12.60
CA TYR A 481 -17.27 0.30 12.26
C TYR A 481 -17.78 1.74 12.08
N SER A 482 -18.83 1.88 11.27
CA SER A 482 -19.63 3.10 11.23
C SER A 482 -20.37 3.34 12.56
N ASP A 483 -20.70 4.59 12.86
CA ASP A 483 -21.62 4.88 13.97
C ASP A 483 -23.07 4.79 13.45
N PRO A 484 -23.92 3.93 14.05
CA PRO A 484 -25.31 3.75 13.64
C PRO A 484 -26.15 5.04 13.61
N ARG A 485 -25.79 6.04 14.42
CA ARG A 485 -26.56 7.27 14.61
C ARG A 485 -26.06 8.41 13.72
N THR A 486 -24.75 8.53 13.56
CA THR A 486 -24.16 9.65 12.82
C THR A 486 -23.91 9.32 11.35
N ASP A 487 -23.45 8.10 11.07
CA ASP A 487 -23.00 7.71 9.74
C ASP A 487 -23.27 6.23 9.41
N PRO A 488 -24.50 5.71 9.59
CA PRO A 488 -24.80 4.30 9.34
C PRO A 488 -24.37 3.85 7.95
N HIS A 489 -23.41 2.91 7.93
CA HIS A 489 -22.84 2.37 6.72
C HIS A 489 -22.55 0.88 6.90
N CYS A 490 -23.22 0.02 6.13
CA CYS A 490 -23.08 -1.43 6.26
C CYS A 490 -21.76 -1.93 5.64
N VAL A 491 -21.17 -2.97 6.23
CA VAL A 491 -20.09 -3.71 5.57
C VAL A 491 -20.69 -4.61 4.50
N ARG A 492 -20.46 -4.31 3.22
CA ARG A 492 -21.08 -5.05 2.10
C ARG A 492 -20.14 -6.13 1.59
N LEU A 493 -20.34 -7.37 2.06
CA LEU A 493 -19.43 -8.48 1.78
C LEU A 493 -19.63 -9.05 0.37
N LEU A 494 -20.88 -9.22 -0.06
CA LEU A 494 -21.21 -9.66 -1.42
C LEU A 494 -22.58 -9.16 -1.83
N THR A 495 -22.68 -8.57 -3.02
CA THR A 495 -23.94 -8.19 -3.65
C THR A 495 -23.97 -8.75 -5.06
N LEU A 496 -24.88 -9.69 -5.36
CA LEU A 496 -25.12 -10.18 -6.71
C LEU A 496 -26.27 -9.43 -7.34
N VAL A 497 -26.04 -8.90 -8.54
CA VAL A 497 -27.01 -8.12 -9.29
C VAL A 497 -27.22 -8.76 -10.64
N ARG A 498 -28.48 -8.91 -11.04
CA ARG A 498 -28.85 -9.40 -12.36
C ARG A 498 -29.55 -8.30 -13.16
N HIS A 499 -29.26 -8.29 -14.45
CA HIS A 499 -29.89 -7.42 -15.42
C HIS A 499 -30.77 -8.26 -16.34
N VAL A 500 -32.04 -7.85 -16.46
CA VAL A 500 -33.08 -8.54 -17.21
C VAL A 500 -33.25 -7.83 -18.55
N PRO A 501 -33.00 -8.49 -19.69
CA PRO A 501 -33.19 -7.88 -21.00
C PRO A 501 -34.62 -7.32 -21.16
N GLY A 502 -34.74 -6.06 -21.60
CA GLY A 502 -36.03 -5.40 -21.82
C GLY A 502 -36.62 -4.70 -20.60
N ARG A 503 -35.98 -4.76 -19.42
CA ARG A 503 -36.28 -3.88 -18.28
C ARG A 503 -35.10 -2.92 -18.06
N ASP A 504 -35.39 -1.66 -17.76
CA ASP A 504 -34.35 -0.65 -17.50
C ASP A 504 -33.70 -0.79 -16.10
N HIS A 505 -34.27 -1.63 -15.23
CA HIS A 505 -33.88 -1.75 -13.83
C HIS A 505 -33.03 -3.01 -13.59
N HIS A 506 -31.97 -2.83 -12.79
CA HIS A 506 -31.11 -3.90 -12.31
C HIS A 506 -31.65 -4.42 -10.97
N LEU A 507 -31.64 -5.73 -10.74
CA LEU A 507 -32.19 -6.35 -9.53
C LEU A 507 -31.08 -6.98 -8.68
N VAL A 508 -30.98 -6.58 -7.41
CA VAL A 508 -30.19 -7.29 -6.41
C VAL A 508 -30.90 -8.60 -6.11
N CYS A 509 -30.20 -9.73 -6.22
CA CYS A 509 -30.77 -11.07 -6.04
C CYS A 509 -30.08 -11.87 -4.92
N LEU A 510 -28.92 -11.42 -4.45
CA LEU A 510 -28.29 -11.88 -3.21
C LEU A 510 -27.55 -10.70 -2.58
N ALA A 511 -27.79 -10.47 -1.29
CA ALA A 511 -27.08 -9.47 -0.51
C ALA A 511 -26.58 -10.09 0.80
N VAL A 512 -25.28 -9.95 1.04
CA VAL A 512 -24.60 -10.35 2.27
C VAL A 512 -23.96 -9.10 2.88
N VAL A 513 -24.44 -8.69 4.04
CA VAL A 513 -23.94 -7.47 4.71
C VAL A 513 -23.80 -7.67 6.21
N ILE A 514 -22.88 -6.93 6.83
CA ILE A 514 -22.87 -6.69 8.27
C ILE A 514 -23.60 -5.37 8.52
N SER A 515 -24.66 -5.42 9.31
CA SER A 515 -25.55 -4.28 9.58
C SER A 515 -24.80 -3.11 10.19
N ALA A 516 -25.12 -1.89 9.75
CA ALA A 516 -24.64 -0.69 10.41
C ALA A 516 -25.30 -0.44 11.79
N ARG A 517 -26.44 -1.07 12.07
CA ARG A 517 -27.29 -0.74 13.23
C ARG A 517 -26.84 -1.47 14.48
N ASP A 518 -26.75 -2.79 14.36
CA ASP A 518 -26.37 -3.68 15.44
C ASP A 518 -25.06 -4.42 15.14
N LYS A 519 -24.59 -4.45 13.88
CA LYS A 519 -23.47 -5.30 13.43
C LYS A 519 -23.81 -6.79 13.31
N ALA A 520 -25.10 -7.12 13.19
CA ALA A 520 -25.55 -8.47 12.83
C ALA A 520 -25.21 -8.80 11.37
N LEU A 521 -24.91 -10.06 11.09
CA LEU A 521 -24.77 -10.57 9.73
C LEU A 521 -26.15 -10.79 9.11
N ILE A 522 -26.39 -10.19 7.95
CA ILE A 522 -27.64 -10.30 7.20
C ILE A 522 -27.36 -10.93 5.84
N VAL A 523 -28.12 -11.98 5.53
CA VAL A 523 -28.13 -12.64 4.22
C VAL A 523 -29.56 -12.54 3.68
N SER A 524 -29.74 -11.98 2.48
CA SER A 524 -31.04 -11.86 1.83
C SER A 524 -30.98 -12.31 0.38
N THR A 525 -31.93 -13.16 0.00
CA THR A 525 -32.22 -13.59 -1.38
C THR A 525 -33.45 -12.88 -1.95
N HIS A 526 -34.02 -11.93 -1.21
CA HIS A 526 -35.14 -11.13 -1.67
C HIS A 526 -34.71 -10.19 -2.80
N GLU A 527 -35.50 -10.15 -3.87
CA GLU A 527 -35.21 -9.26 -4.99
C GLU A 527 -35.60 -7.82 -4.71
N THR A 528 -34.63 -6.93 -4.85
CA THR A 528 -34.83 -5.48 -4.70
C THR A 528 -34.20 -4.73 -5.86
N ASP A 529 -34.80 -3.62 -6.27
CA ASP A 529 -34.21 -2.75 -7.27
C ASP A 529 -32.86 -2.22 -6.81
N PHE A 530 -31.85 -2.33 -7.69
CA PHE A 530 -30.57 -1.68 -7.51
C PHE A 530 -30.74 -0.18 -7.84
N PRO A 531 -30.30 0.74 -6.97
CA PRO A 531 -30.50 2.15 -7.18
C PRO A 531 -29.89 2.63 -8.50
N GLN A 532 -30.61 3.52 -9.18
CA GLN A 532 -30.06 4.15 -10.38
C GLN A 532 -28.95 5.15 -10.00
N PRO A 533 -27.94 5.35 -10.86
CA PRO A 533 -26.91 6.36 -10.64
C PRO A 533 -27.53 7.74 -10.44
N GLY A 534 -27.25 8.40 -9.30
CA GLY A 534 -27.81 9.72 -8.96
C GLY A 534 -29.06 9.67 -8.07
N GLN A 535 -29.68 8.50 -7.86
CA GLN A 535 -30.74 8.32 -6.89
C GLN A 535 -30.10 8.20 -5.49
N GLY A 536 -30.21 9.26 -4.68
CA GLY A 536 -29.57 9.33 -3.36
C GLY A 536 -30.22 8.41 -2.33
N VAL A 537 -29.93 7.11 -2.39
CA VAL A 537 -30.40 6.14 -1.38
C VAL A 537 -29.47 6.21 -0.17
N LYS A 538 -29.89 6.98 0.84
CA LYS A 538 -29.06 7.31 2.01
C LYS A 538 -28.87 6.14 2.99
N ASP A 539 -29.84 5.22 3.07
CA ASP A 539 -29.85 4.11 4.04
C ASP A 539 -30.40 2.83 3.40
N TRP A 540 -29.58 2.12 2.59
CA TRP A 540 -29.98 0.81 2.07
C TRP A 540 -29.35 -0.33 2.87
N GLU A 541 -30.20 -1.08 3.55
CA GLU A 541 -29.90 -2.35 4.22
C GLU A 541 -30.95 -3.37 3.74
N PRO A 542 -30.58 -4.62 3.44
CA PRO A 542 -31.54 -5.63 3.01
C PRO A 542 -32.58 -5.89 4.11
N GLU A 543 -33.85 -5.73 3.77
CA GLU A 543 -34.95 -6.08 4.65
C GLU A 543 -35.08 -7.61 4.78
N VAL A 544 -35.35 -8.07 6.00
CA VAL A 544 -35.59 -9.48 6.29
C VAL A 544 -37.09 -9.73 6.14
N VAL A 545 -37.50 -10.04 4.92
CA VAL A 545 -38.91 -10.28 4.57
C VAL A 545 -39.17 -11.79 4.45
N GLY A 546 -40.04 -12.31 5.33
CA GLY A 546 -40.44 -13.72 5.34
C GLY A 546 -39.23 -14.68 5.37
N ASP A 547 -39.32 -15.75 4.58
CA ASP A 547 -38.26 -16.77 4.45
C ASP A 547 -37.16 -16.39 3.44
N PHE A 548 -37.11 -15.15 2.94
CA PHE A 548 -36.08 -14.67 2.00
C PHE A 548 -34.89 -13.99 2.66
N GLY A 549 -34.96 -13.71 3.97
CA GLY A 549 -33.89 -13.05 4.71
C GLY A 549 -33.51 -13.79 5.99
N CYS A 550 -32.25 -13.66 6.39
CA CYS A 550 -31.73 -14.17 7.64
C CYS A 550 -30.88 -13.09 8.31
N ARG A 551 -31.22 -12.74 9.56
CA ARG A 551 -30.40 -11.91 10.46
C ARG A 551 -29.85 -12.80 11.56
N THR A 552 -28.53 -12.76 11.74
CA THR A 552 -27.81 -13.56 12.74
C THR A 552 -26.83 -12.69 13.52
N TRP A 553 -26.92 -12.75 14.84
CA TRP A 553 -26.00 -12.06 15.73
C TRP A 553 -24.71 -12.87 15.91
N CYS A 554 -23.56 -12.25 15.62
CA CYS A 554 -22.25 -12.91 15.71
C CYS A 554 -21.29 -12.05 16.53
N PRO A 555 -21.16 -12.27 17.86
CA PRO A 555 -20.30 -11.46 18.73
C PRO A 555 -18.83 -11.39 18.30
N VAL A 556 -18.34 -12.46 17.68
CA VAL A 556 -16.95 -12.56 17.21
C VAL A 556 -16.61 -11.46 16.21
N LEU A 557 -17.54 -11.15 15.30
CA LEU A 557 -17.36 -10.11 14.28
C LEU A 557 -17.34 -8.69 14.85
N LEU A 558 -17.73 -8.48 16.12
CA LEU A 558 -17.75 -7.14 16.73
C LEU A 558 -16.34 -6.60 17.03
N THR A 559 -15.34 -7.48 17.05
CA THR A 559 -13.97 -7.15 17.40
C THR A 559 -13.29 -6.45 16.23
N GLU A 560 -12.95 -5.18 16.40
CA GLU A 560 -12.23 -4.40 15.39
C GLU A 560 -10.76 -4.83 15.28
N GLY A 561 -10.22 -4.82 14.06
CA GLY A 561 -8.81 -5.14 13.76
C GLY A 561 -8.46 -6.63 13.74
N GLN A 562 -9.46 -7.53 13.78
CA GLN A 562 -9.27 -8.98 13.69
C GLN A 562 -9.70 -9.54 12.33
N TRP A 563 -8.92 -10.50 11.83
CA TRP A 563 -9.28 -11.28 10.65
C TRP A 563 -10.18 -12.46 11.04
N HIS A 564 -11.32 -12.55 10.38
CA HIS A 564 -12.26 -13.65 10.51
C HIS A 564 -12.52 -14.31 9.15
N HIS A 565 -12.66 -15.63 9.17
CA HIS A 565 -13.08 -16.40 8.02
C HIS A 565 -14.59 -16.59 8.07
N LEU A 566 -15.30 -16.05 7.08
CA LEU A 566 -16.74 -16.19 6.93
C LEU A 566 -17.04 -17.11 5.74
N THR A 567 -17.84 -18.15 5.97
CA THR A 567 -18.38 -18.98 4.88
C THR A 567 -19.90 -19.04 4.94
N ILE A 568 -20.54 -18.79 3.80
CA ILE A 568 -21.99 -18.80 3.63
C ILE A 568 -22.35 -19.80 2.55
N SER A 569 -23.11 -20.83 2.93
CA SER A 569 -23.56 -21.89 2.01
C SER A 569 -25.08 -21.88 1.89
N LEU A 570 -25.56 -21.66 0.66
CA LEU A 570 -26.97 -21.70 0.27
C LEU A 570 -27.23 -23.01 -0.45
N SER A 571 -27.95 -23.93 0.19
CA SER A 571 -28.38 -25.17 -0.46
C SER A 571 -29.70 -24.98 -1.17
N ARG A 572 -29.75 -25.43 -2.43
CA ARG A 572 -30.98 -25.50 -3.21
C ARG A 572 -31.63 -26.86 -3.01
N SER A 573 -32.91 -26.89 -2.66
CA SER A 573 -33.71 -28.10 -2.71
C SER A 573 -35.00 -27.85 -3.50
N VAL A 574 -35.36 -28.81 -4.36
CA VAL A 574 -36.57 -28.75 -5.19
C VAL A 574 -37.77 -29.35 -4.46
N LEU A 575 -37.53 -30.36 -3.61
CA LEU A 575 -38.57 -31.12 -2.90
C LEU A 575 -38.69 -30.73 -1.41
N LYS A 576 -37.63 -30.17 -0.82
CA LYS A 576 -37.59 -29.68 0.56
C LYS A 576 -37.34 -28.17 0.54
N ASN A 577 -37.46 -27.52 1.71
CA ASN A 577 -37.06 -26.13 1.83
C ASN A 577 -35.54 -26.01 1.64
N SER A 578 -35.13 -25.06 0.82
CA SER A 578 -33.74 -24.59 0.73
C SER A 578 -33.26 -24.09 2.10
N SER A 579 -31.94 -24.13 2.33
CA SER A 579 -31.37 -23.76 3.62
C SER A 579 -30.11 -22.93 3.47
N LEU A 580 -29.88 -22.08 4.47
CA LEU A 580 -28.70 -21.26 4.65
C LEU A 580 -27.89 -21.81 5.82
N SER A 581 -26.60 -22.04 5.61
CA SER A 581 -25.62 -22.35 6.64
C SER A 581 -24.55 -21.27 6.69
N ILE A 582 -24.28 -20.75 7.88
CA ILE A 582 -23.27 -19.71 8.14
C ILE A 582 -22.20 -20.31 9.04
N TYR A 583 -20.96 -20.17 8.63
CA TYR A 583 -19.78 -20.60 9.37
C TYR A 583 -18.86 -19.41 9.63
N ILE A 584 -18.29 -19.33 10.82
CA ILE A 584 -17.27 -18.35 11.21
C ILE A 584 -16.09 -19.12 11.80
N ASP A 585 -14.89 -18.82 11.31
CA ASP A 585 -13.62 -19.40 11.77
C ASP A 585 -13.67 -20.95 11.79
N GLY A 586 -14.21 -21.53 10.70
CA GLY A 586 -14.38 -22.97 10.52
C GLY A 586 -15.56 -23.60 11.28
N GLN A 587 -16.23 -22.86 12.16
CA GLN A 587 -17.30 -23.37 13.02
C GLN A 587 -18.69 -22.96 12.51
N VAL A 588 -19.67 -23.87 12.63
CA VAL A 588 -21.06 -23.55 12.26
C VAL A 588 -21.70 -22.63 13.31
N VAL A 589 -22.21 -21.49 12.86
CA VAL A 589 -22.86 -20.48 13.72
C VAL A 589 -24.37 -20.58 13.63
N THR A 590 -24.92 -20.78 12.43
CA THR A 590 -26.37 -20.81 12.22
C THR A 590 -26.71 -21.63 10.99
N GLN A 591 -27.77 -22.43 11.12
CA GLN A 591 -28.42 -23.10 10.00
C GLN A 591 -29.92 -22.80 10.05
N LYS A 592 -30.46 -22.19 9.01
CA LYS A 592 -31.87 -21.78 8.93
C LYS A 592 -32.46 -22.11 7.56
N LYS A 593 -33.78 -22.29 7.50
CA LYS A 593 -34.51 -22.36 6.24
C LYS A 593 -34.46 -20.98 5.58
N LEU A 594 -34.18 -20.95 4.29
CA LEU A 594 -34.15 -19.72 3.49
C LEU A 594 -34.54 -20.07 2.06
N HIS A 595 -35.42 -19.29 1.44
CA HIS A 595 -35.70 -19.41 0.02
C HIS A 595 -34.43 -19.17 -0.78
N TYR A 596 -34.19 -20.05 -1.75
CA TYR A 596 -33.09 -19.90 -2.67
C TYR A 596 -33.34 -18.73 -3.63
N ILE A 597 -32.28 -18.26 -4.28
CA ILE A 597 -32.37 -17.21 -5.31
C ILE A 597 -33.38 -17.64 -6.38
N LEU A 598 -34.31 -16.74 -6.75
CA LEU A 598 -35.36 -17.08 -7.71
C LEU A 598 -34.75 -17.35 -9.09
N GLN A 599 -35.18 -18.45 -9.71
CA GLN A 599 -34.77 -18.85 -11.06
C GLN A 599 -35.05 -17.73 -12.07
N ASN A 600 -36.23 -17.11 -11.98
CA ASN A 600 -36.71 -16.10 -12.92
C ASN A 600 -37.02 -14.76 -12.22
N PRO A 601 -36.67 -13.61 -12.83
CA PRO A 601 -37.08 -12.27 -12.39
C PRO A 601 -38.56 -12.16 -12.10
N GLY A 602 -38.91 -11.80 -10.85
CA GLY A 602 -40.30 -11.63 -10.44
C GLY A 602 -41.13 -12.92 -10.33
N GLY A 603 -40.51 -14.10 -10.27
CA GLY A 603 -41.20 -15.35 -9.93
C GLY A 603 -42.01 -16.01 -11.05
N GLY A 604 -41.71 -15.73 -12.32
CA GLY A 604 -42.34 -16.40 -13.46
C GLY A 604 -42.11 -17.93 -13.51
N ALA A 605 -42.96 -18.66 -14.22
CA ALA A 605 -42.98 -20.13 -14.29
C ALA A 605 -41.58 -20.75 -14.52
N ALA A 606 -41.25 -21.80 -13.75
CA ALA A 606 -39.92 -22.42 -13.67
C ALA A 606 -39.34 -22.95 -15.01
N ASN A 607 -40.17 -23.06 -16.06
CA ASN A 607 -39.82 -23.68 -17.34
C ASN A 607 -39.32 -22.68 -18.41
N LEU A 608 -39.32 -21.38 -18.11
CA LEU A 608 -38.84 -20.32 -19.02
C LEU A 608 -37.56 -19.73 -18.46
N THR A 609 -36.39 -20.25 -18.84
CA THR A 609 -35.10 -19.63 -18.50
C THR A 609 -34.87 -18.41 -19.38
N ILE A 610 -35.05 -17.22 -18.81
CA ILE A 610 -34.68 -15.95 -19.47
C ILE A 610 -33.19 -15.75 -19.27
N ALA A 611 -32.44 -15.56 -20.36
CA ALA A 611 -31.01 -15.22 -20.27
C ALA A 611 -30.86 -13.90 -19.49
N SER A 612 -30.08 -13.91 -18.41
CA SER A 612 -29.86 -12.72 -17.58
C SER A 612 -28.37 -12.54 -17.31
N SER A 613 -27.89 -11.31 -17.50
CA SER A 613 -26.48 -10.99 -17.22
C SER A 613 -26.32 -10.73 -15.73
N VAL A 614 -25.39 -11.43 -15.08
CA VAL A 614 -25.15 -11.36 -13.64
C VAL A 614 -23.76 -10.81 -13.36
N TYR A 615 -23.67 -9.86 -12.44
CA TYR A 615 -22.42 -9.27 -11.97
C TYR A 615 -22.43 -9.12 -10.45
N ALA A 616 -21.28 -8.84 -9.84
CA ALA A 616 -21.18 -8.71 -8.39
C ALA A 616 -20.43 -7.45 -7.94
N TYR A 617 -20.72 -7.04 -6.70
CA TYR A 617 -19.92 -6.10 -5.94
C TYR A 617 -19.46 -6.71 -4.62
N ILE A 618 -18.22 -6.43 -4.25
CA ILE A 618 -17.69 -6.58 -2.89
C ILE A 618 -17.31 -5.17 -2.43
N GLY A 619 -17.94 -4.65 -1.38
CA GLY A 619 -17.82 -3.24 -1.00
C GLY A 619 -19.02 -2.37 -1.39
N THR A 620 -18.84 -1.06 -1.24
CA THR A 620 -19.88 -0.05 -1.44
C THR A 620 -19.78 0.51 -2.87
N PRO A 621 -20.66 0.13 -3.80
CA PRO A 621 -20.68 0.71 -5.14
C PRO A 621 -21.05 2.20 -5.09
N PRO A 622 -20.69 2.98 -6.14
CA PRO A 622 -21.01 4.41 -6.22
C PRO A 622 -22.50 4.75 -6.03
N ALA A 623 -23.41 3.82 -6.35
CA ALA A 623 -24.85 3.98 -6.16
C ALA A 623 -25.26 4.10 -4.67
N TYR A 624 -24.46 3.57 -3.73
CA TYR A 624 -24.68 3.67 -2.29
C TYR A 624 -23.69 4.63 -1.61
N ARG A 625 -23.17 5.61 -2.37
CA ARG A 625 -22.15 6.55 -1.89
C ARG A 625 -22.62 7.30 -0.63
N ARG A 626 -21.83 7.19 0.45
CA ARG A 626 -22.02 7.90 1.70
C ARG A 626 -20.71 8.00 2.47
N HIS A 627 -20.33 9.22 2.88
CA HIS A 627 -19.16 9.40 3.74
C HIS A 627 -19.42 8.77 5.12
N SER A 628 -18.49 7.96 5.56
CA SER A 628 -18.55 7.27 6.86
C SER A 628 -17.14 7.02 7.38
N ARG A 629 -17.00 6.86 8.70
CA ARG A 629 -15.77 6.41 9.34
C ARG A 629 -15.46 4.92 9.09
N LEU A 630 -16.34 4.20 8.39
CA LEU A 630 -16.20 2.78 8.12
C LEU A 630 -14.90 2.49 7.36
N VAL A 631 -14.05 1.65 7.94
CA VAL A 631 -12.84 1.12 7.31
C VAL A 631 -12.81 -0.39 7.51
N TRP A 632 -12.68 -1.14 6.41
CA TRP A 632 -12.58 -2.58 6.47
C TRP A 632 -11.75 -3.14 5.32
N LYS A 633 -11.17 -4.32 5.54
CA LYS A 633 -10.25 -5.02 4.66
C LYS A 633 -10.87 -6.35 4.22
N GLN A 634 -10.81 -6.58 2.92
CA GLN A 634 -11.17 -7.83 2.25
C GLN A 634 -9.89 -8.62 1.94
N GLY A 635 -9.80 -9.83 2.47
CA GLY A 635 -8.72 -10.77 2.20
C GLY A 635 -9.05 -11.70 1.03
N CYS A 636 -8.53 -12.93 1.05
CA CYS A 636 -8.86 -13.93 0.03
C CYS A 636 -10.35 -14.32 0.09
N CYS A 637 -11.00 -14.42 -1.08
CA CYS A 637 -12.38 -14.88 -1.17
C CYS A 637 -12.65 -15.76 -2.40
N HIS A 638 -13.62 -16.65 -2.27
CA HIS A 638 -14.01 -17.65 -3.26
C HIS A 638 -15.52 -17.74 -3.37
N LEU A 639 -16.03 -17.86 -4.59
CA LEU A 639 -17.42 -18.16 -4.88
C LEU A 639 -17.51 -19.48 -5.66
N LEU A 640 -18.32 -20.41 -5.15
CA LEU A 640 -18.38 -21.81 -5.59
C LEU A 640 -19.82 -22.21 -5.89
N GLU A 641 -20.03 -23.00 -6.94
CA GLU A 641 -21.30 -23.64 -7.31
C GLU A 641 -21.53 -24.98 -6.60
N GLU A 642 -21.17 -25.02 -5.32
CA GLU A 642 -21.28 -26.21 -4.51
C GLU A 642 -21.56 -25.81 -3.06
N VAL A 643 -22.28 -26.67 -2.33
CA VAL A 643 -22.52 -26.51 -0.91
C VAL A 643 -21.40 -27.22 -0.17
N LEU A 644 -20.49 -26.46 0.44
CA LEU A 644 -19.39 -27.04 1.19
C LEU A 644 -19.87 -27.72 2.47
N GLN A 645 -19.30 -28.89 2.76
CA GLN A 645 -19.54 -29.59 4.01
C GLN A 645 -18.74 -28.93 5.16
N PRO A 646 -19.21 -29.02 6.42
CA PRO A 646 -18.52 -28.40 7.57
C PRO A 646 -17.05 -28.77 7.70
N GLN A 647 -16.68 -30.02 7.38
CA GLN A 647 -15.29 -30.49 7.40
C GLN A 647 -14.41 -29.75 6.40
N VAL A 648 -14.91 -29.52 5.18
CA VAL A 648 -14.21 -28.77 4.13
C VAL A 648 -14.10 -27.30 4.49
N VAL A 649 -15.14 -26.72 5.10
CA VAL A 649 -15.10 -25.33 5.58
C VAL A 649 -14.02 -25.16 6.66
N ASN A 650 -13.89 -26.11 7.58
CA ASN A 650 -12.83 -26.10 8.58
C ASN A 650 -11.44 -26.26 7.95
N GLN A 651 -11.29 -27.10 6.92
CA GLN A 651 -10.03 -27.19 6.15
C GLN A 651 -9.68 -25.86 5.48
N LEU A 652 -10.65 -25.17 4.87
CA LEU A 652 -10.44 -23.84 4.27
C LEU A 652 -10.00 -22.80 5.29
N PHE A 653 -10.59 -22.82 6.49
CA PHE A 653 -10.16 -21.94 7.59
C PHE A 653 -8.70 -22.20 7.97
N GLN A 654 -8.29 -23.48 8.07
CA GLN A 654 -6.93 -23.86 8.44
C GLN A 654 -5.88 -23.52 7.36
N LEU A 655 -6.27 -23.33 6.08
CA LEU A 655 -5.37 -22.79 5.05
C LEU A 655 -4.94 -21.35 5.36
N GLY A 656 -5.71 -20.64 6.19
CA GLY A 656 -5.39 -19.28 6.64
C GLY A 656 -5.65 -18.19 5.60
N PRO A 657 -5.50 -16.91 6.00
CA PRO A 657 -5.76 -15.75 5.15
C PRO A 657 -4.70 -15.52 4.06
N HIS A 658 -3.56 -16.20 4.13
CA HIS A 658 -2.46 -16.12 3.17
C HIS A 658 -2.63 -17.06 1.97
N TYR A 659 -3.66 -17.90 1.95
CA TYR A 659 -3.90 -18.83 0.86
C TYR A 659 -4.16 -18.09 -0.47
N THR A 660 -3.38 -18.43 -1.49
CA THR A 660 -3.44 -17.81 -2.84
C THR A 660 -3.90 -18.79 -3.93
N GLY A 661 -4.10 -20.07 -3.60
CA GLY A 661 -4.42 -21.12 -4.56
C GLY A 661 -5.87 -21.08 -5.07
N SER A 662 -6.17 -21.97 -6.01
CA SER A 662 -7.48 -22.12 -6.66
C SER A 662 -8.29 -23.32 -6.15
N LEU A 663 -7.99 -23.80 -4.93
CA LEU A 663 -8.58 -24.98 -4.27
C LEU A 663 -8.27 -26.33 -4.94
N GLN A 664 -7.39 -26.36 -5.94
CA GLN A 664 -7.01 -27.59 -6.67
C GLN A 664 -5.82 -28.33 -6.06
N ALA A 665 -5.01 -27.66 -5.25
CA ALA A 665 -3.81 -28.21 -4.64
C ALA A 665 -3.72 -27.86 -3.14
N ALA A 666 -4.82 -28.06 -2.40
CA ALA A 666 -4.74 -27.95 -0.94
C ALA A 666 -3.97 -29.17 -0.42
N ALA A 667 -2.72 -28.96 0.01
CA ALA A 667 -1.94 -30.02 0.64
C ALA A 667 -2.63 -30.46 1.94
N GLN A 668 -2.76 -31.76 2.17
CA GLN A 668 -3.09 -32.26 3.51
C GLN A 668 -1.93 -31.94 4.47
N PHE A 669 -2.28 -31.57 5.70
CA PHE A 669 -1.33 -31.21 6.77
C PHE A 669 -0.22 -32.25 6.95
N PRO A 670 1.02 -31.85 7.27
CA PRO A 670 2.10 -32.75 7.65
C PRO A 670 1.85 -33.31 9.06
N GLY A 671 1.01 -34.34 9.14
CA GLY A 671 0.86 -35.23 10.30
C GLY A 671 0.88 -36.71 9.91
N ALA A 672 1.03 -37.02 8.62
CA ALA A 672 1.27 -38.36 8.11
C ALA A 672 2.70 -38.40 7.56
N ASP A 673 3.49 -39.32 8.10
CA ASP A 673 4.89 -39.55 7.78
C ASP A 673 5.18 -39.47 6.27
N GLY A 674 5.93 -38.44 5.88
CA GLY A 674 6.99 -38.39 4.86
C GLY A 674 6.87 -39.02 3.47
N VAL A 675 5.82 -39.74 3.07
CA VAL A 675 5.90 -40.58 1.86
C VAL A 675 4.75 -40.44 0.86
N ASN A 676 3.59 -39.85 1.18
CA ASN A 676 2.50 -39.69 0.20
C ASN A 676 1.64 -38.41 0.41
N GLN A 677 2.21 -37.22 0.18
CA GLN A 677 1.38 -36.00 0.04
C GLN A 677 0.68 -36.02 -1.33
N GLN A 678 -0.46 -36.71 -1.44
CA GLN A 678 -1.35 -36.52 -2.58
C GLN A 678 -2.05 -35.17 -2.42
N THR A 679 -1.78 -34.23 -3.33
CA THR A 679 -2.58 -33.02 -3.50
C THR A 679 -3.99 -33.43 -3.93
N VAL A 680 -4.99 -33.13 -3.11
CA VAL A 680 -6.40 -33.41 -3.43
C VAL A 680 -7.11 -32.10 -3.74
N ALA A 681 -7.80 -32.07 -4.88
CA ALA A 681 -8.69 -30.96 -5.19
C ALA A 681 -9.84 -30.92 -4.18
N VAL A 682 -10.01 -29.79 -3.49
CA VAL A 682 -11.06 -29.60 -2.48
C VAL A 682 -12.44 -29.48 -3.13
N VAL A 683 -12.46 -28.89 -4.33
CA VAL A 683 -13.66 -28.61 -5.12
C VAL A 683 -13.32 -28.85 -6.60
N PRO A 684 -14.20 -29.48 -7.40
CA PRO A 684 -13.98 -29.64 -8.84
C PRO A 684 -13.75 -28.29 -9.55
N GLU A 685 -12.87 -28.29 -10.56
CA GLU A 685 -12.45 -27.09 -11.29
C GLU A 685 -13.64 -26.27 -11.83
N GLU A 686 -14.63 -26.95 -12.42
CA GLU A 686 -15.79 -26.35 -13.08
C GLU A 686 -16.71 -25.60 -12.10
N LYS A 687 -16.70 -26.00 -10.83
CA LYS A 687 -17.54 -25.46 -9.76
C LYS A 687 -17.00 -24.16 -9.17
N VAL A 688 -15.73 -23.84 -9.38
CA VAL A 688 -15.15 -22.57 -8.90
C VAL A 688 -15.56 -21.45 -9.85
N ILE A 689 -16.35 -20.47 -9.39
CA ILE A 689 -16.75 -19.31 -10.21
C ILE A 689 -15.63 -18.29 -10.21
N PHE A 690 -15.17 -17.91 -9.01
CA PHE A 690 -14.00 -17.08 -8.87
C PHE A 690 -13.25 -17.38 -7.57
N GLY A 691 -11.94 -17.16 -7.63
CA GLY A 691 -11.08 -16.94 -6.46
C GLY A 691 -10.37 -15.61 -6.61
N MET A 692 -10.41 -14.78 -5.58
CA MET A 692 -9.80 -13.46 -5.59
C MET A 692 -8.77 -13.33 -4.50
N ASN A 693 -7.62 -12.77 -4.86
CA ASN A 693 -6.55 -12.45 -3.95
C ASN A 693 -5.84 -11.17 -4.42
N ALA A 694 -5.49 -10.29 -3.47
CA ALA A 694 -4.78 -9.04 -3.74
C ALA A 694 -3.35 -9.24 -4.26
N THR A 695 -2.76 -10.44 -4.11
CA THR A 695 -1.46 -10.79 -4.71
C THR A 695 -1.50 -10.80 -6.25
N ALA A 696 -2.65 -11.15 -6.84
CA ALA A 696 -2.83 -11.30 -8.28
C ALA A 696 -3.39 -10.03 -8.93
N ILE A 697 -2.77 -8.87 -8.67
CA ILE A 697 -3.18 -7.57 -9.21
C ILE A 697 -2.41 -7.19 -10.47
N SER A 698 -3.10 -6.59 -11.46
CA SER A 698 -2.47 -5.93 -12.61
C SER A 698 -3.07 -4.56 -12.90
N HIS A 699 -2.29 -3.73 -13.60
CA HIS A 699 -2.73 -2.42 -14.10
C HIS A 699 -3.05 -2.52 -15.59
N LEU A 700 -4.35 -2.51 -15.91
CA LEU A 700 -4.86 -2.58 -17.28
C LEU A 700 -5.46 -1.23 -17.71
N THR A 701 -5.78 -1.10 -18.98
CA THR A 701 -6.58 0.02 -19.50
C THR A 701 -7.86 -0.54 -20.10
N LEU A 702 -8.90 0.27 -20.30
CA LEU A 702 -10.14 -0.20 -20.92
C LEU A 702 -9.88 -0.82 -22.30
N ASN A 703 -8.97 -0.23 -23.09
CA ASN A 703 -8.52 -0.80 -24.35
C ASN A 703 -7.86 -2.19 -24.19
N LYS A 704 -7.01 -2.40 -23.17
CA LYS A 704 -6.43 -3.73 -22.88
C LYS A 704 -7.50 -4.73 -22.45
N ILE A 705 -8.44 -4.34 -21.59
CA ILE A 705 -9.57 -5.19 -21.16
C ILE A 705 -10.40 -5.62 -22.38
N ARG A 706 -10.69 -4.69 -23.29
CA ARG A 706 -11.43 -4.97 -24.54
C ARG A 706 -10.72 -5.97 -25.45
N LYS A 707 -9.38 -5.93 -25.50
CA LYS A 707 -8.55 -6.80 -26.35
C LYS A 707 -8.29 -8.17 -25.75
N MET A 708 -8.02 -8.24 -24.44
CA MET A 708 -7.63 -9.48 -23.75
C MET A 708 -8.80 -10.28 -23.20
N TYR A 709 -9.92 -9.61 -22.89
CA TYR A 709 -11.14 -10.24 -22.39
C TYR A 709 -12.27 -10.04 -23.40
N SER A 710 -13.30 -9.26 -23.08
CA SER A 710 -14.44 -9.05 -23.95
C SER A 710 -14.82 -7.58 -24.12
N LYS A 711 -15.50 -7.28 -25.24
CA LYS A 711 -16.10 -5.95 -25.47
C LYS A 711 -17.23 -5.63 -24.47
N VAL A 712 -17.91 -6.66 -23.95
CA VAL A 712 -19.02 -6.48 -23.01
C VAL A 712 -18.50 -6.12 -21.63
N ASP A 713 -17.48 -6.83 -21.14
CA ASP A 713 -16.84 -6.51 -19.86
C ASP A 713 -16.20 -5.12 -19.90
N ASN A 714 -15.53 -4.76 -21.00
CA ASN A 714 -15.02 -3.41 -21.22
C ASN A 714 -16.11 -2.34 -21.06
N LYS A 715 -17.27 -2.50 -21.70
CA LYS A 715 -18.39 -1.54 -21.58
C LYS A 715 -18.96 -1.50 -20.16
N ALA A 716 -19.09 -2.65 -19.51
CA ALA A 716 -19.59 -2.74 -18.14
C ALA A 716 -18.65 -2.02 -17.17
N VAL A 717 -17.35 -2.26 -17.26
CA VAL A 717 -16.32 -1.60 -16.44
C VAL A 717 -16.28 -0.09 -16.73
N ALA A 718 -16.34 0.31 -18.00
CA ALA A 718 -16.37 1.73 -18.38
C ALA A 718 -17.58 2.47 -17.78
N LYS A 719 -18.76 1.84 -17.76
CA LYS A 719 -19.97 2.37 -17.12
C LYS A 719 -19.77 2.57 -15.61
N GLN A 720 -19.13 1.63 -14.92
CA GLN A 720 -18.87 1.75 -13.47
C GLN A 720 -17.86 2.84 -13.11
N LEU A 721 -16.85 3.05 -13.98
CA LEU A 721 -15.84 4.09 -13.78
C LEU A 721 -16.30 5.48 -14.25
N GLY A 722 -17.45 5.59 -14.91
CA GLY A 722 -17.92 6.86 -15.50
C GLY A 722 -17.06 7.33 -16.69
N MET A 723 -16.48 6.39 -17.44
CA MET A 723 -15.52 6.68 -18.51
C MET A 723 -16.02 6.19 -19.88
N SER A 724 -15.44 6.74 -20.95
CA SER A 724 -15.68 6.20 -22.30
C SER A 724 -15.07 4.81 -22.45
N SER A 725 -15.78 3.89 -23.09
CA SER A 725 -15.30 2.53 -23.39
C SER A 725 -14.04 2.48 -24.26
N HIS A 726 -13.71 3.59 -24.94
CA HIS A 726 -12.53 3.75 -25.79
C HIS A 726 -11.31 4.36 -25.08
N GLU A 727 -11.44 4.69 -23.79
CA GLU A 727 -10.36 5.27 -23.00
C GLU A 727 -9.16 4.32 -22.89
N ASN A 728 -7.94 4.86 -22.99
CA ASN A 728 -6.72 4.07 -23.08
C ASN A 728 -5.59 4.51 -22.14
N ALA A 729 -5.72 5.63 -21.45
CA ALA A 729 -4.64 6.16 -20.60
C ALA A 729 -4.80 5.76 -19.13
N THR A 730 -6.05 5.70 -18.66
CA THR A 730 -6.33 5.50 -17.23
C THR A 730 -5.93 4.09 -16.77
N PRO A 731 -5.04 3.98 -15.76
CA PRO A 731 -4.70 2.70 -15.17
C PRO A 731 -5.85 2.19 -14.29
N ILE A 732 -6.32 0.99 -14.60
CA ILE A 732 -7.36 0.28 -13.87
C ILE A 732 -6.70 -0.90 -13.15
N ARG A 733 -6.85 -0.94 -11.83
CA ARG A 733 -6.41 -2.07 -11.01
C ARG A 733 -7.41 -3.21 -11.16
N VAL A 734 -6.93 -4.38 -11.58
CA VAL A 734 -7.74 -5.59 -11.75
C VAL A 734 -7.11 -6.72 -10.93
N LEU A 735 -7.88 -7.27 -9.99
CA LEU A 735 -7.54 -8.51 -9.31
C LEU A 735 -7.99 -9.66 -10.20
N HIS A 736 -7.04 -10.46 -10.68
CA HIS A 736 -7.35 -11.57 -11.57
C HIS A 736 -8.08 -12.68 -10.83
N ASN A 737 -9.03 -13.31 -11.54
CA ASN A 737 -9.66 -14.53 -11.06
C ASN A 737 -8.64 -15.68 -11.06
N SER A 738 -8.29 -16.20 -9.89
CA SER A 738 -7.37 -17.34 -9.77
C SER A 738 -7.92 -18.61 -10.42
N ALA A 739 -9.24 -18.71 -10.61
CA ALA A 739 -9.89 -19.82 -11.31
C ALA A 739 -9.98 -19.62 -12.84
N GLY A 740 -9.43 -18.53 -13.39
CA GLY A 740 -9.57 -18.19 -14.81
C GLY A 740 -8.92 -19.20 -15.78
N HIS A 741 -7.94 -19.97 -15.30
CA HIS A 741 -7.23 -21.01 -16.08
C HIS A 741 -7.83 -22.41 -15.90
N LEU A 742 -8.81 -22.59 -15.00
CA LEU A 742 -9.40 -23.88 -14.70
C LEU A 742 -10.36 -24.34 -15.80
N SER A 743 -10.49 -25.65 -15.96
CA SER A 743 -11.42 -26.27 -16.91
C SER A 743 -12.88 -26.01 -16.51
N GLY A 744 -13.79 -25.93 -17.47
CA GLY A 744 -15.23 -25.75 -17.21
C GLY A 744 -15.83 -24.49 -17.84
N PRO A 745 -17.06 -24.10 -17.41
CA PRO A 745 -17.79 -23.01 -18.05
C PRO A 745 -17.15 -21.66 -17.75
N SER A 746 -17.47 -20.68 -18.61
CA SER A 746 -16.97 -19.31 -18.54
C SER A 746 -17.14 -18.67 -17.15
N ARG A 747 -16.21 -17.79 -16.79
CA ARG A 747 -16.09 -17.18 -15.46
C ARG A 747 -15.87 -15.68 -15.56
N SER A 748 -16.02 -14.97 -14.44
CA SER A 748 -15.62 -13.57 -14.37
C SER A 748 -14.12 -13.41 -14.62
N LEU A 749 -13.72 -12.29 -15.23
CA LEU A 749 -12.30 -11.94 -15.38
C LEU A 749 -11.60 -11.68 -14.03
N GLY A 750 -12.38 -11.34 -13.01
CA GLY A 750 -11.91 -10.97 -11.68
C GLY A 750 -12.53 -9.67 -11.18
N GLY A 751 -11.96 -9.12 -10.11
CA GLY A 751 -12.46 -7.91 -9.46
C GLY A 751 -11.77 -6.65 -9.96
N VAL A 752 -12.53 -5.75 -10.58
CA VAL A 752 -12.06 -4.42 -10.95
C VAL A 752 -12.20 -3.48 -9.76
N VAL A 753 -11.11 -2.82 -9.36
CA VAL A 753 -11.12 -1.88 -8.23
C VAL A 753 -11.81 -0.57 -8.63
N ILE A 754 -12.86 -0.21 -7.91
CA ILE A 754 -13.63 1.03 -8.06
C ILE A 754 -13.44 1.88 -6.81
N GLY A 755 -12.93 3.10 -6.99
CA GLY A 755 -12.54 4.02 -5.92
C GLY A 755 -11.09 4.49 -6.09
N TYR A 756 -10.81 5.73 -5.69
CA TYR A 756 -9.53 6.39 -5.91
C TYR A 756 -8.74 6.51 -4.60
N LEU A 757 -9.17 7.39 -3.69
CA LEU A 757 -8.48 7.61 -2.41
C LEU A 757 -8.94 6.63 -1.33
N GLY A 758 -10.22 6.24 -1.37
CA GLY A 758 -10.82 5.37 -0.36
C GLY A 758 -10.59 3.87 -0.59
N VAL A 759 -9.83 3.47 -1.61
CA VAL A 759 -9.59 2.05 -1.91
C VAL A 759 -8.11 1.77 -2.14
N ARG A 760 -7.58 0.87 -1.33
CA ARG A 760 -6.16 0.50 -1.33
C ARG A 760 -6.02 -1.00 -1.48
N VAL A 761 -5.07 -1.44 -2.31
CA VAL A 761 -4.74 -2.85 -2.50
C VAL A 761 -3.30 -3.02 -2.09
N PHE A 762 -3.03 -3.79 -1.05
CA PHE A 762 -1.68 -3.96 -0.53
C PHE A 762 -1.30 -5.44 -0.45
N CYS A 763 -0.06 -5.72 -0.84
CA CYS A 763 0.53 -7.05 -0.79
C CYS A 763 1.78 -6.99 0.10
N PRO A 764 1.65 -7.35 1.39
CA PRO A 764 2.77 -7.39 2.32
C PRO A 764 3.88 -8.31 1.82
N ARG A 765 5.12 -7.90 2.03
CA ARG A 765 6.32 -8.69 1.73
C ARG A 765 7.25 -8.66 2.94
N PRO A 766 6.86 -9.35 4.03
CA PRO A 766 7.63 -9.33 5.26
C PRO A 766 9.03 -9.88 5.02
N VAL A 767 10.01 -9.31 5.72
CA VAL A 767 11.42 -9.72 5.58
C VAL A 767 11.61 -11.22 5.82
N ALA A 768 10.85 -11.80 6.75
CA ALA A 768 10.91 -13.23 7.04
C ALA A 768 10.66 -14.12 5.82
N VAL A 769 9.63 -13.82 5.01
CA VAL A 769 9.32 -14.57 3.78
C VAL A 769 10.31 -14.21 2.67
N MET A 770 10.76 -12.95 2.62
CA MET A 770 11.73 -12.52 1.60
C MET A 770 13.12 -13.11 1.79
N LEU A 771 13.51 -13.46 3.03
CA LEU A 771 14.79 -14.13 3.29
C LEU A 771 14.89 -15.47 2.57
N ASP A 772 13.81 -16.23 2.44
CA ASP A 772 13.79 -17.50 1.70
C ASP A 772 14.22 -17.33 0.23
N THR A 773 13.99 -16.16 -0.36
CA THR A 773 14.42 -15.85 -1.74
C THR A 773 15.89 -15.44 -1.87
N VAL A 774 16.56 -15.13 -0.76
CA VAL A 774 17.97 -14.72 -0.73
C VAL A 774 18.88 -15.88 -0.27
N GLY A 775 18.39 -16.73 0.63
CA GLY A 775 19.10 -17.90 1.17
C GLY A 775 18.44 -18.51 2.42
N GLY A 776 17.28 -18.00 2.84
CA GLY A 776 16.51 -18.47 3.99
C GLY A 776 17.25 -18.29 5.30
N CYS A 777 17.10 -19.28 6.18
CA CYS A 777 17.75 -19.27 7.50
C CYS A 777 19.28 -19.24 7.39
N SER A 778 19.89 -19.80 6.33
CA SER A 778 21.36 -19.85 6.17
C SER A 778 22.04 -18.48 6.22
N VAL A 779 21.36 -17.44 5.72
CA VAL A 779 21.83 -16.05 5.78
C VAL A 779 21.94 -15.58 7.23
N LEU A 780 20.94 -15.89 8.05
CA LEU A 780 20.92 -15.54 9.48
C LEU A 780 21.92 -16.39 10.28
N LEU A 781 22.11 -17.65 9.90
CA LEU A 781 23.16 -18.49 10.49
C LEU A 781 24.55 -17.93 10.21
N GLY A 782 24.77 -17.41 9.00
CA GLY A 782 25.97 -16.64 8.69
C GLY A 782 26.17 -15.47 9.64
N LEU A 783 25.13 -14.70 9.95
CA LEU A 783 25.22 -13.58 10.93
C LEU A 783 25.60 -14.06 12.33
N VAL A 784 25.04 -15.19 12.79
CA VAL A 784 25.39 -15.81 14.07
C VAL A 784 26.87 -16.20 14.07
N ALA A 785 27.33 -16.94 13.06
CA ALA A 785 28.72 -17.39 12.95
C ALA A 785 29.74 -16.24 12.83
N MET A 786 29.33 -15.09 12.28
CA MET A 786 30.17 -13.91 12.08
C MET A 786 30.20 -12.96 13.30
N SER A 787 29.39 -13.23 14.32
CA SER A 787 29.27 -12.37 15.50
C SER A 787 30.57 -12.40 16.31
N LYS A 788 31.10 -11.23 16.66
CA LYS A 788 32.37 -11.08 17.41
C LYS A 788 32.17 -10.67 18.87
N ASP A 789 30.94 -10.37 19.25
CA ASP A 789 30.58 -9.84 20.55
C ASP A 789 29.19 -10.36 20.98
N VAL A 790 28.87 -10.22 22.27
CA VAL A 790 27.60 -10.71 22.85
C VAL A 790 26.38 -10.05 22.20
N GLU A 791 26.47 -8.76 21.90
CA GLU A 791 25.32 -8.00 21.40
C GLU A 791 24.99 -8.40 19.96
N SER A 792 26.00 -8.57 19.10
CA SER A 792 25.83 -9.02 17.72
C SER A 792 25.33 -10.45 17.65
N LEU A 793 25.82 -11.32 18.54
CA LEU A 793 25.34 -12.70 18.63
C LEU A 793 23.90 -12.76 19.10
N TYR A 794 23.54 -12.05 20.18
CA TYR A 794 22.17 -11.97 20.69
C TYR A 794 21.20 -11.39 19.64
N ALA A 795 21.59 -10.31 18.95
CA ALA A 795 20.77 -9.71 17.91
C ALA A 795 20.56 -10.68 16.72
N SER A 796 21.59 -11.41 16.30
CA SER A 796 21.50 -12.39 15.21
C SER A 796 20.58 -13.56 15.56
N VAL A 797 20.71 -14.11 16.77
CA VAL A 797 19.84 -15.18 17.29
C VAL A 797 18.39 -14.70 17.40
N LYS A 798 18.18 -13.45 17.84
CA LYS A 798 16.84 -12.87 17.92
C LYS A 798 16.21 -12.74 16.53
N ALA A 799 16.95 -12.28 15.53
CA ALA A 799 16.47 -12.21 14.15
C ALA A 799 16.10 -13.61 13.62
N LEU A 800 16.95 -14.61 13.86
CA LEU A 800 16.69 -16.00 13.52
C LEU A 800 15.40 -16.53 14.17
N SER A 801 15.24 -16.33 15.47
CA SER A 801 14.03 -16.72 16.20
C SER A 801 12.77 -16.04 15.64
N CYS A 802 12.82 -14.74 15.34
CA CYS A 802 11.68 -14.02 14.75
C CYS A 802 11.27 -14.60 13.38
N VAL A 803 12.25 -14.90 12.53
CA VAL A 803 12.00 -15.46 11.19
C VAL A 803 11.49 -16.90 11.25
N ILE A 804 12.01 -17.71 12.18
CA ILE A 804 11.53 -19.08 12.40
C ILE A 804 10.08 -19.09 12.92
N LYS A 805 9.72 -18.15 13.81
CA LYS A 805 8.35 -18.03 14.33
C LYS A 805 7.35 -17.62 13.23
N THR A 806 7.77 -16.77 12.30
CA THR A 806 6.92 -16.23 11.22
C THR A 806 6.82 -17.13 9.98
N SER A 807 7.82 -17.97 9.71
CA SER A 807 7.84 -18.86 8.52
C SER A 807 6.86 -20.05 8.61
N LYS A 808 6.31 -20.35 9.80
CA LYS A 808 5.35 -21.45 10.01
C LYS A 808 3.94 -21.00 10.42
N THR A 809 3.65 -19.70 10.44
CA THR A 809 2.33 -19.18 10.86
C THR A 809 1.23 -19.36 9.81
N GLY A 810 0.87 -20.62 9.55
CA GLY A 810 -0.53 -21.06 9.43
C GLY A 810 -1.08 -21.64 10.74
N GLU A 811 -0.24 -21.84 11.77
CA GLU A 811 -0.64 -22.39 13.06
C GLU A 811 -0.48 -21.36 14.19
N ALA A 812 -1.39 -20.39 14.26
CA ALA A 812 -1.53 -19.56 15.44
C ALA A 812 -2.32 -20.30 16.53
N ARG A 813 -1.64 -21.20 17.23
CA ARG A 813 -1.80 -21.35 18.67
C ARG A 813 -0.45 -21.05 19.28
N GLU A 814 -0.44 -20.47 20.48
CA GLU A 814 0.74 -20.30 21.33
C GLU A 814 1.35 -21.68 21.63
N SER A 815 2.05 -22.24 20.64
CA SER A 815 2.77 -23.48 20.76
C SER A 815 4.18 -23.11 21.15
N THR A 816 4.50 -23.44 22.38
CA THR A 816 5.84 -23.45 22.94
C THR A 816 6.74 -24.55 22.35
N ALA A 817 6.32 -25.23 21.27
CA ALA A 817 7.06 -26.33 20.64
C ALA A 817 8.21 -25.81 19.77
N ILE A 818 9.35 -26.53 19.75
CA ILE A 818 10.48 -26.24 18.85
C ILE A 818 10.06 -26.50 17.40
N PRO A 819 9.99 -25.47 16.53
CA PRO A 819 9.36 -25.58 15.22
C PRO A 819 10.30 -26.14 14.13
N ASN A 820 11.61 -25.88 14.18
CA ASN A 820 12.60 -26.39 13.22
C ASN A 820 13.67 -27.19 13.98
N THR A 821 13.45 -28.49 14.13
CA THR A 821 14.34 -29.38 14.90
C THR A 821 15.77 -29.42 14.34
N PRO A 822 16.01 -29.53 13.02
CA PRO A 822 17.36 -29.48 12.48
C PRO A 822 18.11 -28.20 12.85
N ALA A 823 17.52 -27.02 12.56
CA ALA A 823 18.17 -25.75 12.88
C ALA A 823 18.33 -25.51 14.39
N PHE A 824 17.41 -26.03 15.21
CA PHE A 824 17.53 -25.93 16.66
C PHE A 824 18.65 -26.82 17.21
N ASN A 825 18.77 -28.05 16.71
CA ASN A 825 19.79 -28.99 17.16
C ASN A 825 21.18 -28.54 16.72
N ASP A 826 21.33 -28.18 15.45
CA ASP A 826 22.61 -27.80 14.86
C ASP A 826 23.15 -26.47 15.41
N LEU A 827 22.30 -25.61 15.99
CA LEU A 827 22.71 -24.27 16.44
C LEU A 827 22.58 -24.02 17.93
N LEU A 828 21.51 -24.46 18.58
CA LEU A 828 21.24 -24.15 19.99
C LEU A 828 21.64 -25.31 20.91
N CYS A 829 21.76 -26.53 20.36
CA CYS A 829 22.17 -27.72 21.12
C CYS A 829 23.60 -28.17 20.82
N ASP A 830 24.21 -27.68 19.75
CA ASP A 830 25.63 -27.94 19.46
C ASP A 830 26.52 -27.08 20.37
N LEU A 831 27.03 -27.69 21.44
CA LEU A 831 27.88 -27.05 22.42
C LEU A 831 29.20 -26.53 21.82
N GLU A 832 29.70 -27.14 20.73
CA GLU A 832 30.93 -26.68 20.08
C GLU A 832 30.78 -25.29 19.47
N VAL A 833 29.57 -24.95 19.00
CA VAL A 833 29.23 -23.61 18.48
C VAL A 833 29.29 -22.54 19.59
N TRP A 834 29.06 -22.92 20.85
CA TRP A 834 29.02 -22.00 22.00
C TRP A 834 30.23 -22.06 22.92
N CYS A 835 31.21 -22.92 22.64
CA CYS A 835 32.38 -23.15 23.51
C CYS A 835 33.15 -21.86 23.85
N ASP A 836 33.20 -20.89 22.93
CA ASP A 836 33.87 -19.60 23.10
C ASP A 836 32.89 -18.42 23.27
N ALA A 837 31.61 -18.70 23.46
CA ALA A 837 30.60 -17.65 23.65
C ALA A 837 30.75 -16.99 25.03
N PRO A 838 30.52 -15.67 25.16
CA PRO A 838 30.68 -15.00 26.45
C PRO A 838 29.66 -15.50 27.49
N GLY A 839 30.06 -15.60 28.76
CA GLY A 839 29.30 -16.29 29.81
C GLY A 839 27.86 -15.78 30.05
N GLU A 840 27.62 -14.47 29.87
CA GLU A 840 26.26 -13.88 29.93
C GLU A 840 25.32 -14.44 28.85
N LEU A 841 25.89 -14.80 27.69
CA LEU A 841 25.14 -15.37 26.58
C LEU A 841 24.87 -16.84 26.78
N CYS A 842 25.84 -17.61 27.28
CA CYS A 842 25.60 -18.98 27.73
C CYS A 842 24.48 -19.01 28.77
N ARG A 843 24.47 -18.05 29.70
CA ARG A 843 23.38 -17.88 30.66
C ARG A 843 22.05 -17.58 29.97
N THR A 844 22.00 -16.64 29.04
CA THR A 844 20.76 -16.28 28.32
C THR A 844 20.23 -17.45 27.48
N LEU A 845 21.11 -18.20 26.81
CA LEU A 845 20.77 -19.43 26.09
C LEU A 845 20.21 -20.49 27.05
N MET A 846 20.87 -20.71 28.18
CA MET A 846 20.40 -21.65 29.20
C MET A 846 19.06 -21.20 29.80
N GLU A 847 18.85 -19.91 30.06
CA GLU A 847 17.57 -19.35 30.51
C GLU A 847 16.47 -19.61 29.49
N HIS A 848 16.74 -19.42 28.19
CA HIS A 848 15.78 -19.70 27.12
C HIS A 848 15.49 -21.21 26.93
N LEU A 849 16.52 -22.07 26.96
CA LEU A 849 16.34 -23.53 26.95
C LEU A 849 15.52 -23.99 28.16
N LEU A 850 15.73 -23.35 29.32
CA LEU A 850 15.05 -23.64 30.57
C LEU A 850 13.60 -23.11 30.56
N GLU A 851 13.32 -21.98 29.91
CA GLU A 851 11.96 -21.48 29.61
C GLU A 851 11.20 -22.46 28.71
N LEU A 852 11.80 -22.89 27.60
CA LEU A 852 11.25 -23.91 26.69
C LEU A 852 11.00 -25.26 27.38
N ALA A 853 11.80 -25.58 28.40
CA ALA A 853 11.66 -26.79 29.22
C ALA A 853 10.69 -26.65 30.42
N ARG A 854 10.37 -25.42 30.87
CA ARG A 854 9.51 -25.17 32.03
C ARG A 854 8.08 -24.72 31.70
N GLU A 855 7.90 -23.90 30.67
CA GLU A 855 6.62 -23.17 30.43
C GLU A 855 5.80 -23.70 29.25
N SER A 856 6.07 -24.92 28.78
CA SER A 856 5.49 -25.46 27.55
C SER A 856 4.52 -26.64 27.76
N GLY A 857 3.34 -26.59 27.12
CA GLY A 857 2.46 -27.77 26.97
C GLY A 857 3.10 -28.93 26.19
N GLU A 858 4.24 -28.67 25.55
CA GLU A 858 5.05 -29.56 24.72
C GLU A 858 6.39 -29.98 25.38
N ARG A 859 6.54 -29.80 26.71
CA ARG A 859 7.78 -30.03 27.46
C ARG A 859 8.52 -31.31 27.12
N HIS A 860 7.81 -32.45 27.04
CA HIS A 860 8.44 -33.74 26.76
C HIS A 860 9.05 -33.80 25.36
N ASN A 861 8.40 -33.17 24.38
CA ASN A 861 8.88 -33.10 23.00
C ASN A 861 10.08 -32.16 22.89
N ASN A 862 10.03 -31.01 23.56
CA ASN A 862 11.12 -30.04 23.57
C ASN A 862 12.38 -30.59 24.24
N VAL A 863 12.25 -31.19 25.42
CA VAL A 863 13.39 -31.81 26.13
C VAL A 863 13.99 -32.96 25.33
N ARG A 864 13.18 -33.70 24.56
CA ARG A 864 13.68 -34.76 23.66
C ARG A 864 14.48 -34.21 22.49
N LYS A 865 14.11 -33.03 21.97
CA LYS A 865 14.84 -32.36 20.88
C LYS A 865 16.13 -31.68 21.37
N MET A 866 16.15 -31.20 22.62
CA MET A 866 17.33 -30.59 23.26
C MET A 866 18.41 -31.58 23.73
N ARG A 867 18.09 -32.88 23.77
CA ARG A 867 19.04 -33.96 24.07
C ARG A 867 19.70 -34.42 22.79
#